data_AF-A0A409WDY9-F1
#
_entry.id   AF-A0A409WDY9-F1
#
_cell.length_a   1.000
_cell.length_b   1.000
_cell.length_c   1.000
_cell.angle_alpha   90.00
_cell.angle_beta   90.00
_cell.angle_gamma   90.00
#
_symmetry.space_group_name_H-M   'P 1'
#
loop_
_entity.id
_entity.type
_entity.pdbx_description
1 polymer ?
#
loop_
_entity_poly.entity_id
_entity_poly.type
_entity_poly.pdbx_seq_one_letter_code
_entity_poly.pdbx_strand_id
1 'polypeptide(L)'
;MNTAYPVPIDVPKSTIRNTASLLRIVALSLISGAAIASRLFAVINFESIIHEFDPWFNYRATRILAAKGFYEFWNWFDPTAWYPLGRVVGGTVYPGLMATSGVIYNVLHALNMPVDIRNICVLLAPGFSAFTAWATYMFTKEMKDESAGLLAAALIGIAPGYISRSVAGSYDNEAIAIFLLMFTFYCWIKALKQGSALFGTIAAVFYFYMVAAWGGYVFITNMIPLHALVLMLMNRFSNRLYVAYCSWYAIGTLASMQVPFVGFQPVSTSEHMGALGVFGLLQIIAFIRLVRSHVSAKQFDQLLSGVGVLIGILGALAFAFLTYKGKIAPWTGRFYSLWDTAYAKKHIPIIASVSEHQPTAWPSFFMDLQFLIFAFPAGVILCFKELRDEHLFVIIYAIMASYFAGVMVRLMLTLTPVVCVASAVALSSLLDTYIDPTEPRPEVEDRTDAVSEAGSVATNGSSTPHPNGQSKKAKKAAAAAPQTPKGALGDFIAATTPTPKGTAPRQKGIFGIDARLVVIINVLSMLFFFVFHCTWVTSNAYSSPSVVLASQNPDGSQHIIDDFREAYYWLRMNTPKDAVVMSWWDYGYQIAGMADRPTLVDNNTWNNTHIATVGRAMASSEENAYPILRKHDVDYVLVIFGGLIGYSGDDINKFLWMVRIAQGVWPDEIQESNYFTPQGEYRIDDRASPIMKNSLMYKMSYYRFNELFGGGQGQDRVRQQPVPKVGPTLDYIEEAFTSENWIVRIFQVKKEDPLGRDHKSANAFAQGKKRKHSKPAPRRRALVA
;
A
#
# COMPACT_ATOMS: atom_id res chain seq x y z
N MET A 1 -38.22 4.68 -30.67
CA MET A 1 -38.30 4.76 -29.18
C MET A 1 -38.94 6.09 -28.84
N ASN A 2 -39.72 6.18 -27.76
CA ASN A 2 -40.11 7.49 -27.24
C ASN A 2 -38.88 8.09 -26.55
N THR A 3 -38.57 9.34 -26.89
CA THR A 3 -37.48 10.12 -26.29
C THR A 3 -38.08 11.17 -25.37
N ALA A 4 -37.61 11.25 -24.13
CA ALA A 4 -38.10 12.21 -23.13
C ALA A 4 -37.89 13.69 -23.53
N TYR A 5 -36.97 13.96 -24.46
CA TYR A 5 -36.70 15.28 -25.04
C TYR A 5 -36.12 15.13 -26.46
N PRO A 6 -36.32 16.11 -27.37
CA PRO A 6 -35.86 16.02 -28.75
C PRO A 6 -34.34 16.13 -28.86
N VAL A 7 -33.71 15.19 -29.56
CA VAL A 7 -32.26 15.21 -29.86
C VAL A 7 -32.02 16.00 -31.15
N PRO A 8 -31.03 16.91 -31.22
CA PRO A 8 -30.71 17.63 -32.46
C PRO A 8 -30.24 16.67 -33.57
N ILE A 9 -30.95 16.65 -34.70
CA ILE A 9 -30.68 15.72 -35.82
C ILE A 9 -29.62 16.31 -36.78
N ASP A 10 -29.47 17.63 -36.82
CA ASP A 10 -28.70 18.36 -37.85
C ASP A 10 -27.18 18.45 -37.61
N VAL A 11 -26.63 17.74 -36.61
CA VAL A 11 -25.20 17.79 -36.31
C VAL A 11 -24.45 16.65 -37.04
N PRO A 12 -23.44 16.94 -37.89
CA PRO A 12 -22.69 15.89 -38.57
C PRO A 12 -22.00 14.94 -37.59
N LYS A 13 -22.09 13.63 -37.83
CA LYS A 13 -21.46 12.58 -37.00
C LYS A 13 -19.93 12.76 -36.86
N SER A 14 -19.28 13.33 -37.88
CA SER A 14 -17.88 13.74 -37.84
C SER A 14 -17.62 14.84 -36.81
N THR A 15 -18.45 15.90 -36.80
CA THR A 15 -18.41 16.98 -35.82
C THR A 15 -18.62 16.47 -34.41
N ILE A 16 -19.63 15.60 -34.18
CA ILE A 16 -19.87 14.99 -32.86
C ILE A 16 -18.62 14.21 -32.39
N ARG A 17 -18.04 13.37 -33.25
CA ARG A 17 -16.84 12.59 -32.92
C ARG A 17 -15.62 13.47 -32.62
N ASN A 18 -15.43 14.55 -33.38
CA ASN A 18 -14.34 15.49 -33.21
C ASN A 18 -14.50 16.29 -31.91
N THR A 19 -15.69 16.83 -31.63
CA THR A 19 -15.99 17.54 -30.37
C THR A 19 -15.85 16.62 -29.16
N ALA A 20 -16.33 15.37 -29.24
CA ALA A 20 -16.12 14.38 -28.19
C ALA A 20 -14.63 14.02 -28.01
N SER A 21 -13.82 14.05 -29.08
CA SER A 21 -12.37 13.85 -28.99
C SER A 21 -11.66 15.03 -28.32
N LEU A 22 -12.07 16.25 -28.65
CA LEU A 22 -11.56 17.48 -28.03
C LEU A 22 -11.91 17.50 -26.53
N LEU A 23 -13.16 17.22 -26.17
CA LEU A 23 -13.60 17.09 -24.78
C LEU A 23 -12.80 16.04 -24.00
N ARG A 24 -12.53 14.86 -24.59
CA ARG A 24 -11.67 13.82 -23.98
C ARG A 24 -10.25 14.33 -23.72
N ILE A 25 -9.64 15.02 -24.67
CA ILE A 25 -8.28 15.58 -24.53
C ILE A 25 -8.27 16.66 -23.44
N VAL A 26 -9.19 17.62 -23.48
CA VAL A 26 -9.31 18.70 -22.48
C VAL A 26 -9.58 18.13 -21.08
N ALA A 27 -10.49 17.16 -20.95
CA ALA A 27 -10.78 16.52 -19.67
C ALA A 27 -9.56 15.79 -19.10
N LEU A 28 -8.83 15.01 -19.91
CA LEU A 28 -7.60 14.34 -19.45
C LEU A 28 -6.49 15.34 -19.08
N SER A 29 -6.36 16.45 -19.80
CA SER A 29 -5.42 17.54 -19.44
C SER A 29 -5.79 18.19 -18.11
N LEU A 30 -7.07 18.46 -17.87
CA LEU A 30 -7.56 19.02 -16.60
C LEU A 30 -7.41 18.03 -15.44
N ILE A 31 -7.69 16.74 -15.65
CA ILE A 31 -7.47 15.66 -14.66
C ILE A 31 -5.98 15.57 -14.31
N SER A 32 -5.09 15.61 -15.31
CA SER A 32 -3.63 15.59 -15.08
C SER A 32 -3.18 16.82 -14.30
N GLY A 33 -3.69 18.01 -14.63
CA GLY A 33 -3.43 19.25 -13.89
C GLY A 33 -3.91 19.18 -12.44
N ALA A 34 -5.11 18.66 -12.19
CA ALA A 34 -5.66 18.47 -10.84
C ALA A 34 -4.89 17.43 -10.02
N ALA A 35 -4.47 16.32 -10.65
CA ALA A 35 -3.64 15.29 -10.02
C ALA A 35 -2.27 15.82 -9.59
N ILE A 36 -1.64 16.67 -10.41
CA ILE A 36 -0.38 17.34 -10.05
C ILE A 36 -0.62 18.40 -8.97
N ALA A 37 -1.58 19.31 -9.17
CA ALA A 37 -1.82 20.43 -8.25
C ALA A 37 -2.17 19.99 -6.82
N SER A 38 -3.02 18.96 -6.68
CA SER A 38 -3.38 18.38 -5.38
C SER A 38 -2.19 17.80 -4.61
N ARG A 39 -1.08 17.46 -5.26
CA ARG A 39 0.11 16.90 -4.61
C ARG A 39 1.16 17.95 -4.19
N LEU A 40 0.95 19.22 -4.54
CA LEU A 40 1.93 20.29 -4.30
C LEU A 40 1.78 21.02 -2.95
N PHE A 41 0.73 20.75 -2.16
CA PHE A 41 0.48 21.46 -0.89
C PHE A 41 1.70 21.48 0.06
N ALA A 42 2.42 20.36 0.20
CA ALA A 42 3.61 20.31 1.06
C ALA A 42 4.73 21.23 0.57
N VAL A 43 4.96 21.29 -0.76
CA VAL A 43 5.99 22.14 -1.38
C VAL A 43 5.60 23.62 -1.41
N ILE A 44 4.29 23.93 -1.47
CA ILE A 44 3.78 25.30 -1.45
C ILE A 44 3.77 25.88 -0.03
N ASN A 45 3.39 25.08 0.98
CA ASN A 45 3.29 25.52 2.37
C ASN A 45 4.65 25.55 3.08
N PHE A 46 5.60 24.72 2.64
CA PHE A 46 6.93 24.57 3.24
C PHE A 46 8.04 24.77 2.19
N GLU A 47 9.02 23.87 2.13
CA GLU A 47 10.15 23.92 1.19
C GLU A 47 10.12 22.72 0.22
N SER A 48 10.68 22.89 -0.98
CA SER A 48 11.01 21.78 -1.90
C SER A 48 12.14 20.91 -1.32
N ILE A 49 11.78 20.03 -0.39
CA ILE A 49 12.66 19.05 0.25
C ILE A 49 12.03 17.66 0.19
N ILE A 50 12.86 16.64 0.37
CA ILE A 50 12.42 15.25 0.48
C ILE A 50 11.83 15.02 1.88
N HIS A 51 10.69 14.33 1.92
CA HIS A 51 9.95 14.01 3.14
C HIS A 51 10.11 12.52 3.50
N GLU A 52 9.61 12.13 4.67
CA GLU A 52 9.72 10.79 5.25
C GLU A 52 11.18 10.35 5.55
N PHE A 53 11.37 9.07 5.92
CA PHE A 53 12.67 8.49 6.25
C PHE A 53 13.27 7.73 5.05
N ASP A 54 12.47 6.88 4.39
CA ASP A 54 12.87 6.00 3.29
C ASP A 54 13.38 6.76 2.04
N PRO A 55 12.73 7.85 1.57
CA PRO A 55 13.16 8.58 0.38
C PRO A 55 14.59 9.16 0.40
N TRP A 56 15.18 9.37 1.59
CA TRP A 56 16.56 9.88 1.71
C TRP A 56 17.61 8.92 1.15
N PHE A 57 17.41 7.61 1.29
CA PHE A 57 18.26 6.60 0.67
C PHE A 57 18.11 6.61 -0.86
N ASN A 58 16.87 6.64 -1.35
CA ASN A 58 16.57 6.69 -2.78
C ASN A 58 17.20 7.94 -3.43
N TYR A 59 17.14 9.09 -2.78
CA TYR A 59 17.78 10.32 -3.23
C TYR A 59 19.31 10.24 -3.21
N ARG A 60 19.93 9.73 -2.12
CA ARG A 60 21.39 9.55 -2.04
C ARG A 60 21.90 8.62 -3.15
N ALA A 61 21.18 7.53 -3.40
CA ALA A 61 21.43 6.61 -4.51
C ALA A 61 21.31 7.29 -5.89
N THR A 62 20.27 8.11 -6.09
CA THR A 62 20.04 8.84 -7.35
C THR A 62 21.09 9.94 -7.59
N ARG A 63 21.53 10.63 -6.52
CA ARG A 63 22.63 11.60 -6.56
C ARG A 63 23.95 10.94 -6.99
N ILE A 64 24.21 9.73 -6.51
CA ILE A 64 25.38 8.93 -6.91
C ILE A 64 25.26 8.49 -8.38
N LEU A 65 24.09 8.00 -8.80
CA LEU A 65 23.83 7.65 -10.21
C LEU A 65 24.04 8.84 -11.16
N ALA A 66 23.56 10.03 -10.79
CA ALA A 66 23.71 11.25 -11.60
C ALA A 66 25.19 11.74 -11.66
N ALA A 67 25.94 11.63 -10.56
CA ALA A 67 27.32 12.13 -10.48
C ALA A 67 28.38 11.16 -11.04
N LYS A 68 28.15 9.84 -10.93
CA LYS A 68 29.12 8.77 -11.26
C LYS A 68 28.68 7.86 -12.41
N GLY A 69 27.44 8.00 -12.87
CA GLY A 69 26.89 7.19 -13.96
C GLY A 69 26.43 5.79 -13.53
N PHE A 70 25.82 5.08 -14.48
CA PHE A 70 25.10 3.83 -14.22
C PHE A 70 26.00 2.65 -13.82
N TYR A 71 27.20 2.54 -14.40
CA TYR A 71 28.09 1.40 -14.12
C TYR A 71 28.69 1.44 -12.71
N GLU A 72 29.05 2.64 -12.21
CA GLU A 72 29.48 2.79 -10.82
C GLU A 72 28.31 2.58 -9.85
N PHE A 73 27.10 3.05 -10.17
CA PHE A 73 25.91 2.79 -9.36
C PHE A 73 25.57 1.30 -9.26
N TRP A 74 25.64 0.56 -10.37
CA TRP A 74 25.35 -0.88 -10.41
C TRP A 74 26.33 -1.72 -9.58
N ASN A 75 27.58 -1.26 -9.46
CA ASN A 75 28.62 -1.92 -8.67
C ASN A 75 28.89 -1.19 -7.34
N TRP A 76 27.97 -0.31 -6.88
CA TRP A 76 28.22 0.53 -5.72
C TRP A 76 28.20 -0.28 -4.40
N PHE A 77 29.34 -0.30 -3.73
CA PHE A 77 29.47 -0.65 -2.31
C PHE A 77 29.51 0.62 -1.46
N ASP A 78 28.65 0.68 -0.45
CA ASP A 78 28.53 1.78 0.48
C ASP A 78 29.17 1.41 1.84
N PRO A 79 30.37 1.92 2.16
CA PRO A 79 31.03 1.64 3.43
C PRO A 79 30.46 2.48 4.59
N THR A 80 29.63 3.50 4.32
CA THR A 80 29.11 4.40 5.37
C THR A 80 27.77 3.96 5.95
N ALA A 81 27.16 2.89 5.45
CA ALA A 81 25.94 2.30 6.01
C ALA A 81 26.24 0.90 6.55
N TRP A 82 25.63 0.54 7.68
CA TRP A 82 25.92 -0.72 8.39
C TRP A 82 27.39 -0.87 8.78
N TYR A 83 28.01 0.14 9.38
CA TYR A 83 29.36 -0.04 9.94
C TYR A 83 29.38 -1.22 10.95
N PRO A 84 30.39 -2.11 10.96
CA PRO A 84 31.57 -2.19 10.06
C PRO A 84 31.37 -3.10 8.82
N LEU A 85 30.16 -3.59 8.56
CA LEU A 85 29.84 -4.53 7.47
C LEU A 85 29.84 -3.88 6.08
N GLY A 86 29.33 -2.64 5.98
CA GLY A 86 29.01 -1.99 4.70
C GLY A 86 27.78 -2.59 4.00
N ARG A 87 27.32 -1.94 2.93
CA ARG A 87 26.17 -2.39 2.12
C ARG A 87 26.49 -2.42 0.62
N VAL A 88 26.31 -3.58 -0.03
CA VAL A 88 26.37 -3.69 -1.50
C VAL A 88 25.07 -3.14 -2.09
N VAL A 89 25.01 -1.85 -2.40
CA VAL A 89 23.75 -1.19 -2.78
C VAL A 89 23.21 -1.71 -4.12
N GLY A 90 24.05 -1.81 -5.16
CA GLY A 90 23.60 -2.26 -6.49
C GLY A 90 22.96 -3.64 -6.53
N GLY A 91 23.31 -4.52 -5.57
CA GLY A 91 22.68 -5.83 -5.38
C GLY A 91 21.55 -5.88 -4.34
N THR A 92 21.37 -4.82 -3.54
CA THR A 92 20.41 -4.76 -2.41
C THR A 92 19.32 -3.68 -2.58
N VAL A 93 19.07 -3.24 -3.82
CA VAL A 93 18.05 -2.21 -4.16
C VAL A 93 17.33 -2.53 -5.46
N TYR A 94 16.09 -2.02 -5.57
CA TYR A 94 15.33 -1.95 -6.82
C TYR A 94 15.77 -0.71 -7.61
N PRO A 95 16.47 -0.84 -8.77
CA PRO A 95 17.12 0.30 -9.42
C PRO A 95 16.17 1.19 -10.24
N GLY A 96 14.91 0.80 -10.44
CA GLY A 96 13.98 1.42 -11.39
C GLY A 96 13.63 2.87 -11.08
N LEU A 97 13.45 3.23 -9.80
CA LEU A 97 13.17 4.60 -9.38
C LEU A 97 14.33 5.55 -9.71
N MET A 98 15.55 5.17 -9.30
CA MET A 98 16.78 5.93 -9.52
C MET A 98 17.09 6.03 -11.02
N ALA A 99 17.02 4.91 -11.76
CA ALA A 99 17.27 4.86 -13.20
C ALA A 99 16.33 5.79 -13.98
N THR A 100 15.04 5.82 -13.63
CA THR A 100 14.05 6.70 -14.25
C THR A 100 14.38 8.17 -14.03
N SER A 101 14.74 8.53 -12.80
CA SER A 101 15.11 9.91 -12.45
C SER A 101 16.42 10.34 -13.10
N GLY A 102 17.40 9.42 -13.20
CA GLY A 102 18.65 9.65 -13.93
C GLY A 102 18.46 9.82 -15.43
N VAL A 103 17.56 9.06 -16.06
CA VAL A 103 17.20 9.25 -17.48
C VAL A 103 16.53 10.62 -17.69
N ILE A 104 15.59 11.01 -16.83
CA ILE A 104 14.94 12.33 -16.89
C ILE A 104 15.98 13.45 -16.72
N TYR A 105 16.89 13.33 -15.75
CA TYR A 105 18.00 14.27 -15.52
C TYR A 105 18.88 14.43 -16.75
N ASN A 106 19.32 13.31 -17.35
CA ASN A 106 20.15 13.32 -18.55
C ASN A 106 19.43 13.93 -19.77
N VAL A 107 18.15 13.64 -19.96
CA VAL A 107 17.34 14.22 -21.04
C VAL A 107 17.15 15.73 -20.85
N LEU A 108 16.88 16.20 -19.63
CA LEU A 108 16.76 17.64 -19.36
C LEU A 108 18.09 18.39 -19.58
N HIS A 109 19.22 17.78 -19.20
CA HIS A 109 20.55 18.35 -19.46
C HIS A 109 20.89 18.36 -20.96
N ALA A 110 20.51 17.32 -21.71
CA ALA A 110 20.65 17.28 -23.17
C ALA A 110 19.75 18.31 -23.89
N LEU A 111 18.67 18.76 -23.24
CA LEU A 111 17.80 19.86 -23.70
C LEU A 111 18.22 21.23 -23.14
N ASN A 112 19.44 21.36 -22.60
CA ASN A 112 19.99 22.59 -22.02
C ASN A 112 19.14 23.20 -20.88
N MET A 113 18.38 22.39 -20.16
CA MET A 113 17.64 22.79 -18.95
C MET A 113 18.33 22.24 -17.69
N PRO A 114 19.24 23.01 -17.05
CA PRO A 114 20.01 22.55 -15.89
C PRO A 114 19.15 22.54 -14.61
N VAL A 115 18.32 21.50 -14.46
CA VAL A 115 17.49 21.28 -13.28
C VAL A 115 18.25 20.41 -12.26
N ASP A 116 18.35 20.88 -11.02
CA ASP A 116 18.94 20.12 -9.91
C ASP A 116 18.21 18.77 -9.70
N ILE A 117 18.98 17.71 -9.47
CA ILE A 117 18.47 16.34 -9.29
C ILE A 117 17.46 16.25 -8.14
N ARG A 118 17.63 17.07 -7.08
CA ARG A 118 16.67 17.18 -5.97
C ARG A 118 15.27 17.55 -6.45
N ASN A 119 15.14 18.53 -7.34
CA ASN A 119 13.84 18.99 -7.84
C ASN A 119 13.17 17.92 -8.72
N ILE A 120 13.95 17.14 -9.46
CA ILE A 120 13.44 15.99 -10.23
C ILE A 120 12.90 14.92 -9.26
N CYS A 121 13.64 14.56 -8.21
CA CYS A 121 13.19 13.61 -7.20
C CYS A 121 11.90 14.08 -6.48
N VAL A 122 11.82 15.36 -6.09
CA VAL A 122 10.64 15.94 -5.43
C VAL A 122 9.38 15.93 -6.32
N LEU A 123 9.54 16.25 -7.61
CA LEU A 123 8.41 16.39 -8.55
C LEU A 123 8.08 15.12 -9.36
N LEU A 124 8.86 14.04 -9.19
CA LEU A 124 8.62 12.76 -9.89
C LEU A 124 7.23 12.18 -9.57
N ALA A 125 6.86 12.11 -8.29
CA ALA A 125 5.60 11.48 -7.86
C ALA A 125 4.34 12.21 -8.41
N PRO A 126 4.23 13.56 -8.35
CA PRO A 126 3.21 14.29 -9.09
C PRO A 126 3.19 13.98 -10.59
N GLY A 127 4.35 13.95 -11.27
CA GLY A 127 4.42 13.63 -12.69
C GLY A 127 3.90 12.23 -13.03
N PHE A 128 4.29 11.22 -12.26
CA PHE A 128 3.79 9.85 -12.43
C PHE A 128 2.31 9.69 -12.05
N SER A 129 1.76 10.52 -11.15
CA SER A 129 0.33 10.48 -10.84
C SER A 129 -0.57 10.83 -12.04
N ALA A 130 -0.14 11.75 -12.90
CA ALA A 130 -0.84 12.06 -14.15
C ALA A 130 -0.80 10.87 -15.13
N PHE A 131 0.35 10.18 -15.24
CA PHE A 131 0.45 8.95 -16.03
C PHE A 131 -0.40 7.80 -15.43
N THR A 132 -0.52 7.70 -14.10
CA THR A 132 -1.43 6.74 -13.44
C THR A 132 -2.90 7.01 -13.79
N ALA A 133 -3.33 8.28 -13.81
CA ALA A 133 -4.69 8.65 -14.22
C ALA A 133 -4.96 8.25 -15.68
N TRP A 134 -4.00 8.48 -16.59
CA TRP A 134 -4.08 8.04 -17.99
C TRP A 134 -4.07 6.51 -18.16
N ALA A 135 -3.24 5.78 -17.41
CA ALA A 135 -3.26 4.31 -17.41
C ALA A 135 -4.59 3.75 -16.91
N THR A 136 -5.21 4.41 -15.91
CA THR A 136 -6.52 4.04 -15.36
C THR A 136 -7.66 4.34 -16.32
N TYR A 137 -7.59 5.45 -17.08
CA TYR A 137 -8.47 5.71 -18.22
C TYR A 137 -8.41 4.56 -19.24
N MET A 138 -7.21 4.17 -19.67
CA MET A 138 -7.00 3.12 -20.66
C MET A 138 -7.49 1.74 -20.17
N PHE A 139 -7.25 1.42 -18.90
CA PHE A 139 -7.74 0.17 -18.28
C PHE A 139 -9.27 0.13 -18.21
N THR A 140 -9.91 1.16 -17.68
CA THR A 140 -11.38 1.20 -17.50
C THR A 140 -12.12 1.27 -18.84
N LYS A 141 -11.54 1.93 -19.84
CA LYS A 141 -12.06 1.96 -21.22
C LYS A 141 -12.17 0.55 -21.82
N GLU A 142 -11.26 -0.36 -21.50
CA GLU A 142 -11.34 -1.76 -21.97
C GLU A 142 -12.41 -2.56 -21.20
N MET A 143 -12.82 -2.12 -20.01
CA MET A 143 -13.86 -2.76 -19.20
C MET A 143 -15.26 -2.37 -19.64
N LYS A 144 -15.54 -1.09 -19.90
CA LYS A 144 -16.88 -0.63 -20.30
C LYS A 144 -16.82 0.29 -21.52
N ASP A 145 -16.64 1.58 -21.28
CA ASP A 145 -16.72 2.62 -22.28
C ASP A 145 -15.77 3.78 -21.93
N GLU A 146 -15.68 4.78 -22.81
CA GLU A 146 -14.77 5.91 -22.61
C GLU A 146 -15.22 6.88 -21.50
N SER A 147 -16.51 6.92 -21.18
CA SER A 147 -17.08 7.79 -20.14
C SER A 147 -16.75 7.25 -18.74
N ALA A 148 -16.94 5.94 -18.51
CA ALA A 148 -16.40 5.27 -17.31
C ALA A 148 -14.88 5.46 -17.21
N GLY A 149 -14.17 5.42 -18.35
CA GLY A 149 -12.74 5.74 -18.43
C GLY A 149 -12.37 7.11 -17.87
N LEU A 150 -13.04 8.18 -18.33
CA LEU A 150 -12.78 9.54 -17.85
C LEU A 150 -13.09 9.68 -16.35
N LEU A 151 -14.19 9.08 -15.90
CA LEU A 151 -14.61 9.17 -14.50
C LEU A 151 -13.64 8.41 -13.58
N ALA A 152 -13.14 7.23 -13.97
CA ALA A 152 -12.11 6.51 -13.21
C ALA A 152 -10.79 7.31 -13.11
N ALA A 153 -10.38 7.96 -14.19
CA ALA A 153 -9.19 8.82 -14.21
C ALA A 153 -9.34 10.05 -13.30
N ALA A 154 -10.51 10.69 -13.30
CA ALA A 154 -10.80 11.80 -12.40
C ALA A 154 -10.78 11.36 -10.92
N LEU A 155 -11.39 10.22 -10.60
CA LEU A 155 -11.41 9.68 -9.24
C LEU A 155 -10.00 9.34 -8.72
N ILE A 156 -9.20 8.58 -9.47
CA ILE A 156 -7.86 8.17 -9.02
C ILE A 156 -6.88 9.36 -8.97
N GLY A 157 -7.07 10.37 -9.83
CA GLY A 157 -6.24 11.58 -9.85
C GLY A 157 -6.22 12.31 -8.51
N ILE A 158 -7.35 12.32 -7.79
CA ILE A 158 -7.52 13.02 -6.50
C ILE A 158 -7.72 12.11 -5.29
N ALA A 159 -7.70 10.78 -5.45
CA ALA A 159 -7.99 9.84 -4.36
C ALA A 159 -6.94 9.91 -3.21
N PRO A 160 -7.34 10.22 -1.95
CA PRO A 160 -6.41 10.35 -0.82
C PRO A 160 -5.58 9.09 -0.56
N GLY A 161 -6.18 7.90 -0.68
CA GLY A 161 -5.47 6.63 -0.53
C GLY A 161 -4.31 6.40 -1.53
N TYR A 162 -4.28 7.12 -2.67
CA TYR A 162 -3.13 7.17 -3.57
C TYR A 162 -2.24 8.40 -3.33
N ILE A 163 -2.82 9.55 -2.98
CA ILE A 163 -2.06 10.78 -2.66
C ILE A 163 -1.13 10.56 -1.47
N SER A 164 -1.55 9.82 -0.45
CA SER A 164 -0.79 9.57 0.80
C SER A 164 0.64 9.05 0.60
N ARG A 165 0.94 8.38 -0.53
CA ARG A 165 2.29 7.91 -0.94
C ARG A 165 2.72 8.46 -2.31
N SER A 166 2.15 9.57 -2.74
CA SER A 166 2.53 10.26 -3.98
C SER A 166 2.53 11.80 -3.88
N VAL A 167 2.54 12.36 -2.67
CA VAL A 167 2.75 13.80 -2.42
C VAL A 167 4.12 14.23 -2.97
N ALA A 168 4.22 15.46 -3.47
CA ALA A 168 5.52 16.03 -3.85
C ALA A 168 6.50 15.98 -2.66
N GLY A 169 7.73 15.54 -2.90
CA GLY A 169 8.74 15.31 -1.85
C GLY A 169 8.78 13.88 -1.30
N SER A 170 7.72 13.07 -1.47
CA SER A 170 7.74 11.63 -1.13
C SER A 170 8.35 10.83 -2.30
N TYR A 171 9.68 10.76 -2.33
CA TYR A 171 10.46 10.04 -3.35
C TYR A 171 10.66 8.56 -3.00
N ASP A 172 9.54 7.82 -2.87
CA ASP A 172 9.54 6.37 -2.67
C ASP A 172 9.11 5.60 -3.94
N ASN A 173 9.38 4.30 -3.95
CA ASN A 173 9.21 3.38 -5.08
C ASN A 173 7.73 3.27 -5.52
N GLU A 174 6.82 3.35 -4.56
CA GLU A 174 5.37 3.42 -4.69
C GLU A 174 4.90 4.48 -5.71
N ALA A 175 5.63 5.60 -5.85
CA ALA A 175 5.29 6.68 -6.76
C ALA A 175 5.23 6.26 -8.24
N ILE A 176 6.15 5.39 -8.67
CA ILE A 176 6.15 4.78 -10.01
C ILE A 176 5.32 3.48 -10.02
N ALA A 177 5.35 2.71 -8.93
CA ALA A 177 4.77 1.36 -8.89
C ALA A 177 3.30 1.29 -9.33
N ILE A 178 2.46 2.23 -8.90
CA ILE A 178 1.02 2.21 -9.21
C ILE A 178 0.74 2.52 -10.69
N PHE A 179 1.53 3.39 -11.33
CA PHE A 179 1.48 3.59 -12.78
C PHE A 179 1.79 2.28 -13.52
N LEU A 180 2.87 1.60 -13.14
CA LEU A 180 3.30 0.36 -13.78
C LEU A 180 2.35 -0.81 -13.53
N LEU A 181 1.77 -0.90 -12.34
CA LEU A 181 0.71 -1.85 -12.01
C LEU A 181 -0.49 -1.68 -12.95
N MET A 182 -1.04 -0.46 -13.04
CA MET A 182 -2.20 -0.20 -13.90
C MET A 182 -1.89 -0.37 -15.39
N PHE A 183 -0.71 0.04 -15.85
CA PHE A 183 -0.33 -0.12 -17.25
C PHE A 183 -0.05 -1.59 -17.63
N THR A 184 0.54 -2.38 -16.72
CA THR A 184 0.72 -3.83 -16.90
C THR A 184 -0.63 -4.54 -16.97
N PHE A 185 -1.57 -4.21 -16.09
CA PHE A 185 -2.93 -4.75 -16.12
C PHE A 185 -3.69 -4.34 -17.40
N TYR A 186 -3.55 -3.10 -17.87
CA TYR A 186 -4.08 -2.67 -19.18
C TYR A 186 -3.52 -3.53 -20.33
N CYS A 187 -2.20 -3.70 -20.40
CA CYS A 187 -1.57 -4.48 -21.46
C CYS A 187 -1.98 -5.96 -21.40
N TRP A 188 -2.11 -6.53 -20.20
CA TRP A 188 -2.61 -7.89 -19.98
C TRP A 188 -4.04 -8.09 -20.51
N ILE A 189 -4.98 -7.23 -20.12
CA ILE A 189 -6.38 -7.32 -20.60
C ILE A 189 -6.46 -7.14 -22.12
N LYS A 190 -5.68 -6.21 -22.68
CA LYS A 190 -5.61 -6.01 -24.13
C LYS A 190 -5.02 -7.20 -24.87
N ALA A 191 -4.00 -7.85 -24.31
CA ALA A 191 -3.42 -9.09 -24.83
C ALA A 191 -4.46 -10.23 -24.85
N LEU A 192 -5.27 -10.37 -23.79
CA LEU A 192 -6.35 -11.36 -23.74
C LEU A 192 -7.44 -11.10 -24.78
N LYS A 193 -7.96 -9.86 -24.86
CA LYS A 193 -9.05 -9.51 -25.79
C LYS A 193 -8.64 -9.74 -27.25
N GLN A 194 -7.43 -9.31 -27.62
CA GLN A 194 -6.91 -9.43 -28.99
C GLN A 194 -6.27 -10.79 -29.30
N GLY A 195 -5.80 -11.54 -28.28
CA GLY A 195 -5.02 -12.77 -28.48
C GLY A 195 -3.63 -12.55 -29.08
N SER A 196 -3.07 -11.35 -28.93
CA SER A 196 -1.82 -10.95 -29.59
C SER A 196 -0.60 -11.14 -28.69
N ALA A 197 0.37 -11.92 -29.17
CA ALA A 197 1.66 -12.09 -28.52
C ALA A 197 2.43 -10.76 -28.35
N LEU A 198 2.22 -9.78 -29.24
CA LEU A 198 2.85 -8.46 -29.11
C LEU A 198 2.42 -7.75 -27.83
N PHE A 199 1.12 -7.75 -27.52
CA PHE A 199 0.62 -7.13 -26.29
C PHE A 199 1.00 -7.94 -25.04
N GLY A 200 1.14 -9.27 -25.15
CA GLY A 200 1.72 -10.11 -24.09
C GLY A 200 3.19 -9.78 -23.81
N THR A 201 3.99 -9.56 -24.86
CA THR A 201 5.39 -9.10 -24.74
C THR A 201 5.48 -7.69 -24.16
N ILE A 202 4.63 -6.75 -24.57
CA ILE A 202 4.59 -5.40 -23.97
C ILE A 202 4.21 -5.49 -22.49
N ALA A 203 3.24 -6.33 -22.12
CA ALA A 203 2.91 -6.58 -20.71
C ALA A 203 4.11 -7.17 -19.94
N ALA A 204 4.92 -8.04 -20.56
CA ALA A 204 6.15 -8.56 -19.95
C ALA A 204 7.23 -7.49 -19.76
N VAL A 205 7.39 -6.54 -20.69
CA VAL A 205 8.36 -5.43 -20.58
C VAL A 205 7.95 -4.46 -19.45
N PHE A 206 6.67 -4.13 -19.34
CA PHE A 206 6.18 -3.30 -18.23
C PHE A 206 6.19 -4.04 -16.88
N TYR A 207 5.97 -5.36 -16.89
CA TYR A 207 6.20 -6.21 -15.72
C TYR A 207 7.69 -6.22 -15.31
N PHE A 208 8.64 -6.32 -16.23
CA PHE A 208 10.06 -6.19 -15.93
C PHE A 208 10.41 -4.84 -15.32
N TYR A 209 9.88 -3.74 -15.88
CA TYR A 209 10.08 -2.42 -15.30
C TYR A 209 9.45 -2.31 -13.89
N MET A 210 8.30 -2.93 -13.65
CA MET A 210 7.69 -3.04 -12.32
C MET A 210 8.56 -3.83 -11.34
N VAL A 211 9.12 -4.98 -11.75
CA VAL A 211 10.07 -5.78 -10.97
C VAL A 211 11.31 -4.96 -10.62
N ALA A 212 11.80 -4.14 -11.54
CA ALA A 212 12.93 -3.25 -11.30
C ALA A 212 12.59 -2.07 -10.38
N ALA A 213 11.32 -1.67 -10.27
CA ALA A 213 10.87 -0.50 -9.50
C ALA A 213 10.39 -0.84 -8.08
N TRP A 214 9.61 -1.91 -7.87
CA TRP A 214 8.98 -2.17 -6.58
C TRP A 214 8.74 -3.66 -6.29
N GLY A 215 9.02 -4.07 -5.05
CA GLY A 215 8.93 -5.47 -4.61
C GLY A 215 7.53 -6.10 -4.63
N GLY A 216 6.47 -5.30 -4.77
CA GLY A 216 5.11 -5.81 -4.96
C GLY A 216 4.82 -6.33 -6.38
N TYR A 217 5.83 -6.49 -7.24
CA TYR A 217 5.70 -7.29 -8.48
C TYR A 217 5.17 -8.71 -8.21
N VAL A 218 5.43 -9.26 -7.01
CA VAL A 218 4.87 -10.54 -6.51
C VAL A 218 3.33 -10.53 -6.48
N PHE A 219 2.68 -9.37 -6.35
CA PHE A 219 1.23 -9.24 -6.49
C PHE A 219 0.79 -9.50 -7.94
N ILE A 220 1.45 -8.88 -8.93
CA ILE A 220 1.15 -9.07 -10.36
C ILE A 220 1.38 -10.52 -10.78
N THR A 221 2.51 -11.10 -10.36
CA THR A 221 2.87 -12.48 -10.72
C THR A 221 1.95 -13.54 -10.10
N ASN A 222 1.13 -13.18 -9.11
CA ASN A 222 0.09 -14.06 -8.57
C ASN A 222 -1.33 -13.72 -9.08
N MET A 223 -1.65 -12.44 -9.34
CA MET A 223 -2.95 -12.04 -9.89
C MET A 223 -3.15 -12.52 -11.35
N ILE A 224 -2.15 -12.42 -12.22
CA ILE A 224 -2.26 -12.84 -13.62
C ILE A 224 -2.50 -14.37 -13.74
N PRO A 225 -1.75 -15.24 -13.04
CA PRO A 225 -2.04 -16.68 -13.00
C PRO A 225 -3.34 -17.04 -12.31
N LEU A 226 -3.72 -16.36 -11.22
CA LEU A 226 -5.00 -16.60 -10.56
C LEU A 226 -6.18 -16.33 -11.51
N HIS A 227 -6.11 -15.24 -12.28
CA HIS A 227 -7.09 -14.94 -13.31
C HIS A 227 -7.15 -16.02 -14.40
N ALA A 228 -6.00 -16.44 -14.93
CA ALA A 228 -5.93 -17.52 -15.92
C ALA A 228 -6.48 -18.86 -15.36
N LEU A 229 -6.22 -19.17 -14.09
CA LEU A 229 -6.74 -20.35 -13.39
C LEU A 229 -8.26 -20.31 -13.27
N VAL A 230 -8.85 -19.19 -12.85
CA VAL A 230 -10.31 -19.08 -12.73
C VAL A 230 -10.99 -19.13 -14.11
N LEU A 231 -10.41 -18.54 -15.16
CA LEU A 231 -10.88 -18.73 -16.54
C LEU A 231 -10.89 -20.21 -16.96
N MET A 232 -9.86 -20.99 -16.57
CA MET A 232 -9.83 -22.43 -16.83
C MET A 232 -10.89 -23.20 -16.03
N LEU A 233 -11.08 -22.88 -14.74
CA LEU A 233 -12.10 -23.50 -13.88
C LEU A 233 -13.53 -23.19 -14.36
N MET A 234 -13.77 -22.01 -14.92
CA MET A 234 -15.03 -21.63 -15.58
C MET A 234 -15.20 -22.24 -16.99
N ASN A 235 -14.30 -23.13 -17.41
CA ASN A 235 -14.25 -23.77 -18.74
C ASN A 235 -14.14 -22.76 -19.92
N ARG A 236 -13.69 -21.53 -19.65
CA ARG A 236 -13.49 -20.45 -20.65
C ARG A 236 -12.08 -20.43 -21.24
N PHE A 237 -11.39 -21.57 -21.27
CA PHE A 237 -10.08 -21.66 -21.92
C PHE A 237 -10.19 -21.35 -23.42
N SER A 238 -9.31 -20.47 -23.91
CA SER A 238 -9.25 -19.97 -25.28
C SER A 238 -7.80 -19.89 -25.74
N ASN A 239 -7.55 -20.08 -27.05
CA ASN A 239 -6.21 -19.94 -27.62
C ASN A 239 -5.62 -18.53 -27.39
N ARG A 240 -6.49 -17.51 -27.24
CA ARG A 240 -6.07 -16.13 -26.89
C ARG A 240 -5.42 -16.07 -25.50
N LEU A 241 -6.01 -16.74 -24.51
CA LEU A 241 -5.48 -16.87 -23.15
C LEU A 241 -4.13 -17.60 -23.16
N TYR A 242 -4.02 -18.70 -23.92
CA TYR A 242 -2.78 -19.44 -24.06
C TYR A 242 -1.65 -18.58 -24.64
N VAL A 243 -1.87 -17.89 -25.77
CA VAL A 243 -0.86 -17.03 -26.41
C VAL A 243 -0.46 -15.86 -25.50
N ALA A 244 -1.44 -15.16 -24.91
CA ALA A 244 -1.17 -14.02 -24.03
C ALA A 244 -0.40 -14.44 -22.76
N TYR A 245 -0.82 -15.53 -22.11
CA TYR A 245 -0.17 -16.00 -20.88
C TYR A 245 1.24 -16.56 -21.14
N CYS A 246 1.43 -17.38 -22.18
CA CYS A 246 2.74 -17.98 -22.44
C CYS A 246 3.78 -16.94 -22.88
N SER A 247 3.38 -15.95 -23.69
CA SER A 247 4.28 -14.84 -24.06
C SER A 247 4.62 -13.95 -22.87
N TRP A 248 3.63 -13.60 -22.03
CA TRP A 248 3.87 -12.86 -20.79
C TRP A 248 4.79 -13.60 -19.83
N TYR A 249 4.51 -14.88 -19.53
CA TYR A 249 5.23 -15.66 -18.53
C TYR A 249 6.69 -15.93 -18.95
N ALA A 250 6.91 -16.37 -20.19
CA ALA A 250 8.26 -16.71 -20.67
C ALA A 250 9.18 -15.48 -20.69
N ILE A 251 8.72 -14.36 -21.27
CA ILE A 251 9.52 -13.13 -21.37
C ILE A 251 9.63 -12.44 -20.01
N GLY A 252 8.51 -12.35 -19.27
CA GLY A 252 8.46 -11.67 -17.98
C GLY A 252 9.33 -12.34 -16.91
N THR A 253 9.34 -13.68 -16.87
CA THR A 253 10.17 -14.44 -15.93
C THR A 253 11.66 -14.31 -16.27
N LEU A 254 12.05 -14.47 -17.54
CA LEU A 254 13.45 -14.32 -17.97
C LEU A 254 13.99 -12.88 -17.79
N ALA A 255 13.12 -11.87 -17.98
CA ALA A 255 13.47 -10.47 -17.74
C ALA A 255 13.57 -10.16 -16.23
N SER A 256 12.64 -10.66 -15.40
CA SER A 256 12.69 -10.45 -13.93
C SER A 256 13.98 -10.96 -13.28
N MET A 257 14.55 -12.06 -13.80
CA MET A 257 15.83 -12.61 -13.36
C MET A 257 17.05 -11.69 -13.61
N GLN A 258 16.94 -10.68 -14.48
CA GLN A 258 18.03 -9.76 -14.78
C GLN A 258 18.23 -8.69 -13.69
N VAL A 259 17.26 -8.50 -12.78
CA VAL A 259 17.38 -7.57 -11.65
C VAL A 259 18.22 -8.25 -10.56
N PRO A 260 19.40 -7.72 -10.17
CA PRO A 260 20.31 -8.41 -9.24
C PRO A 260 19.69 -8.77 -7.89
N PHE A 261 18.81 -7.90 -7.38
CA PHE A 261 18.07 -8.11 -6.13
C PHE A 261 17.15 -9.36 -6.17
N VAL A 262 16.61 -9.66 -7.35
CA VAL A 262 15.66 -10.75 -7.59
C VAL A 262 16.41 -12.02 -7.99
N GLY A 263 17.36 -11.91 -8.92
CA GLY A 263 18.20 -13.02 -9.38
C GLY A 263 17.38 -14.28 -9.70
N PHE A 264 17.65 -15.38 -8.99
CA PHE A 264 16.95 -16.65 -9.19
C PHE A 264 15.68 -16.86 -8.34
N GLN A 265 15.23 -15.86 -7.57
CA GLN A 265 13.98 -15.96 -6.79
C GLN A 265 12.76 -16.46 -7.59
N PRO A 266 12.54 -16.07 -8.87
CA PRO A 266 11.38 -16.52 -9.65
C PRO A 266 11.31 -18.03 -9.90
N VAL A 267 12.42 -18.77 -9.73
CA VAL A 267 12.46 -20.24 -9.84
C VAL A 267 12.71 -20.94 -8.51
N SER A 268 13.23 -20.23 -7.50
CA SER A 268 13.58 -20.82 -6.20
C SER A 268 12.59 -20.53 -5.08
N THR A 269 11.76 -19.48 -5.13
CA THR A 269 10.81 -19.18 -4.03
C THR A 269 9.40 -19.69 -4.30
N SER A 270 8.71 -20.13 -3.24
CA SER A 270 7.31 -20.60 -3.31
C SER A 270 6.35 -19.54 -3.85
N GLU A 271 6.66 -18.26 -3.65
CA GLU A 271 5.86 -17.09 -4.05
C GLU A 271 5.62 -16.99 -5.57
N HIS A 272 6.49 -17.61 -6.39
CA HIS A 272 6.40 -17.63 -7.85
C HIS A 272 5.85 -18.94 -8.42
N MET A 273 5.73 -19.98 -7.59
CA MET A 273 5.30 -21.31 -8.03
C MET A 273 3.85 -21.35 -8.52
N GLY A 274 3.00 -20.40 -8.09
CA GLY A 274 1.65 -20.22 -8.63
C GLY A 274 1.66 -19.91 -10.14
N ALA A 275 2.61 -19.08 -10.60
CA ALA A 275 2.77 -18.80 -12.02
C ALA A 275 3.30 -20.02 -12.79
N LEU A 276 4.33 -20.69 -12.27
CA LEU A 276 4.90 -21.88 -12.90
C LEU A 276 3.89 -23.03 -12.99
N GLY A 277 3.08 -23.24 -11.95
CA GLY A 277 2.02 -24.25 -11.91
C GLY A 277 0.91 -23.99 -12.94
N VAL A 278 0.45 -22.75 -13.05
CA VAL A 278 -0.56 -22.36 -14.06
C VAL A 278 0.01 -22.44 -15.47
N PHE A 279 1.29 -22.08 -15.68
CA PHE A 279 1.97 -22.29 -16.96
C PHE A 279 1.97 -23.77 -17.37
N GLY A 280 2.39 -24.67 -16.47
CA GLY A 280 2.35 -26.12 -16.71
C GLY A 280 0.95 -26.65 -17.00
N LEU A 281 -0.05 -26.21 -16.23
CA LEU A 281 -1.46 -26.59 -16.43
C LEU A 281 -2.01 -26.13 -17.78
N LEU A 282 -1.66 -24.92 -18.22
CA LEU A 282 -2.05 -24.39 -19.53
C LEU A 282 -1.46 -25.21 -20.70
N GLN A 283 -0.20 -25.68 -20.58
CA GLN A 283 0.40 -26.58 -21.56
C GLN A 283 -0.35 -27.92 -21.64
N ILE A 284 -0.67 -28.50 -20.48
CA ILE A 284 -1.41 -29.77 -20.39
C ILE A 284 -2.81 -29.63 -21.01
N ILE A 285 -3.55 -28.57 -20.68
CA ILE A 285 -4.91 -28.33 -21.20
C ILE A 285 -4.90 -28.03 -22.72
N ALA A 286 -3.92 -27.27 -23.21
CA ALA A 286 -3.75 -27.01 -24.64
C ALA A 286 -3.46 -28.30 -25.41
N PHE A 287 -2.54 -29.14 -24.90
CA PHE A 287 -2.23 -30.44 -25.49
C PHE A 287 -3.43 -31.39 -25.46
N ILE A 288 -4.16 -31.45 -24.35
CA ILE A 288 -5.40 -32.24 -24.23
C ILE A 288 -6.44 -31.81 -25.28
N ARG A 289 -6.65 -30.50 -25.50
CA ARG A 289 -7.56 -30.01 -26.55
C ARG A 289 -7.06 -30.34 -27.96
N LEU A 290 -5.76 -30.32 -28.21
CA LEU A 290 -5.17 -30.74 -29.49
C LEU A 290 -5.37 -32.24 -29.74
N VAL A 291 -5.18 -33.09 -28.74
CA VAL A 291 -5.47 -34.53 -28.86
C VAL A 291 -6.96 -34.76 -29.06
N ARG A 292 -7.83 -34.00 -28.38
CA ARG A 292 -9.29 -34.07 -28.55
C ARG A 292 -9.74 -33.77 -29.99
N SER A 293 -9.06 -32.89 -30.72
CA SER A 293 -9.42 -32.59 -32.11
C SER A 293 -8.99 -33.67 -33.12
N HIS A 294 -8.14 -34.63 -32.71
CA HIS A 294 -7.61 -35.69 -33.56
C HIS A 294 -8.10 -37.10 -33.19
N VAL A 295 -8.80 -37.27 -32.07
CA VAL A 295 -9.19 -38.58 -31.50
C VAL A 295 -10.71 -38.66 -31.26
N SER A 296 -11.30 -39.84 -31.48
CA SER A 296 -12.73 -40.06 -31.24
C SER A 296 -13.10 -39.94 -29.75
N ALA A 297 -14.29 -39.40 -29.44
CA ALA A 297 -14.69 -39.06 -28.07
C ALA A 297 -14.55 -40.23 -27.06
N LYS A 298 -14.91 -41.45 -27.46
CA LYS A 298 -14.82 -42.65 -26.59
C LYS A 298 -13.39 -43.05 -26.23
N GLN A 299 -12.44 -42.88 -27.17
CA GLN A 299 -11.02 -43.12 -26.92
C GLN A 299 -10.39 -41.96 -26.12
N PHE A 300 -10.88 -40.74 -26.34
CA PHE A 300 -10.43 -39.55 -25.64
C PHE A 300 -10.75 -39.58 -24.14
N ASP A 301 -11.96 -39.99 -23.73
CA ASP A 301 -12.34 -40.01 -22.31
C ASP A 301 -11.50 -41.02 -21.49
N GLN A 302 -11.14 -42.16 -22.09
CA GLN A 302 -10.24 -43.14 -21.48
C GLN A 302 -8.79 -42.62 -21.39
N LEU A 303 -8.28 -42.00 -22.46
CA LEU A 303 -6.94 -41.43 -22.51
C LEU A 303 -6.79 -40.24 -21.55
N LEU A 304 -7.79 -39.36 -21.47
CA LEU A 304 -7.81 -38.20 -20.59
C LEU A 304 -7.75 -38.61 -19.11
N SER A 305 -8.55 -39.61 -18.74
CA SER A 305 -8.62 -40.13 -17.37
C SER A 305 -7.30 -40.76 -16.94
N GLY A 306 -6.62 -41.50 -17.83
CA GLY A 306 -5.31 -42.09 -17.53
C GLY A 306 -4.18 -41.06 -17.52
N VAL A 307 -4.00 -40.30 -18.60
CA VAL A 307 -2.84 -39.41 -18.79
C VAL A 307 -2.96 -38.15 -17.93
N GLY A 308 -4.15 -37.56 -17.78
CA GLY A 308 -4.37 -36.38 -16.95
C GLY A 308 -4.09 -36.65 -15.47
N VAL A 309 -4.56 -37.79 -14.95
CA VAL A 309 -4.30 -38.21 -13.57
C VAL A 309 -2.83 -38.57 -13.37
N LEU A 310 -2.19 -39.27 -14.32
CA LEU A 310 -0.77 -39.61 -14.25
C LEU A 310 0.12 -38.35 -14.20
N ILE A 311 -0.11 -37.38 -15.08
CA ILE A 311 0.64 -36.12 -15.10
C ILE A 311 0.35 -35.29 -13.84
N GLY A 312 -0.90 -35.25 -13.36
CA GLY A 312 -1.25 -34.58 -12.11
C GLY A 312 -0.54 -35.17 -10.89
N ILE A 313 -0.51 -36.50 -10.77
CA ILE A 313 0.21 -37.22 -9.69
C ILE A 313 1.72 -37.00 -9.80
N LEU A 314 2.31 -37.14 -11.00
CA LEU A 314 3.75 -36.90 -11.20
C LEU A 314 4.14 -35.44 -10.90
N GLY A 315 3.30 -34.47 -11.29
CA GLY A 315 3.50 -33.05 -10.98
C GLY A 315 3.42 -32.76 -9.48
N ALA A 316 2.41 -33.30 -8.80
CA ALA A 316 2.25 -33.17 -7.35
C ALA A 316 3.41 -33.81 -6.57
N LEU A 317 3.84 -35.02 -6.97
CA LEU A 317 4.99 -35.71 -6.38
C LEU A 317 6.30 -34.96 -6.64
N ALA A 318 6.52 -34.44 -7.85
CA ALA A 318 7.70 -33.64 -8.17
C ALA A 318 7.75 -32.34 -7.35
N PHE A 319 6.61 -31.65 -7.21
CA PHE A 319 6.51 -30.44 -6.39
C PHE A 319 6.76 -30.72 -4.90
N ALA A 320 6.12 -31.76 -4.34
CA ALA A 320 6.33 -32.19 -2.97
C ALA A 320 7.78 -32.59 -2.71
N PHE A 321 8.40 -33.34 -3.64
CA PHE A 321 9.80 -33.76 -3.54
C PHE A 321 10.78 -32.59 -3.63
N LEU A 322 10.57 -31.63 -4.55
CA LEU A 322 11.43 -30.44 -4.69
C LEU A 322 11.33 -29.50 -3.49
N THR A 323 10.13 -29.38 -2.91
CA THR A 323 9.89 -28.62 -1.67
C THR A 323 10.54 -29.32 -0.47
N TYR A 324 10.31 -30.63 -0.30
CA TYR A 324 10.91 -31.43 0.78
C TYR A 324 12.44 -31.46 0.72
N LYS A 325 13.02 -31.49 -0.49
CA LYS A 325 14.48 -31.45 -0.70
C LYS A 325 15.09 -30.04 -0.48
N GLY A 326 14.28 -29.05 -0.08
CA GLY A 326 14.74 -27.69 0.20
C GLY A 326 15.26 -26.92 -1.02
N LYS A 327 14.99 -27.39 -2.25
CA LYS A 327 15.34 -26.66 -3.48
C LYS A 327 14.40 -25.49 -3.76
N ILE A 328 13.16 -25.58 -3.27
CA ILE A 328 12.20 -24.48 -3.25
C ILE A 328 12.24 -23.90 -1.83
N ALA A 329 12.63 -22.64 -1.72
CA ALA A 329 12.60 -21.88 -0.47
C ALA A 329 11.14 -21.64 -0.03
N PRO A 330 10.84 -21.76 1.28
CA PRO A 330 9.51 -21.46 1.80
C PRO A 330 9.19 -19.96 1.70
N TRP A 331 7.93 -19.63 1.92
CA TRP A 331 7.42 -18.25 1.98
C TRP A 331 8.28 -17.38 2.90
N THR A 332 8.63 -16.18 2.44
CA THR A 332 9.38 -15.24 3.28
C THR A 332 8.49 -14.73 4.42
N GLY A 333 9.08 -14.42 5.58
CA GLY A 333 8.33 -14.05 6.79
C GLY A 333 7.39 -12.84 6.61
N ARG A 334 7.74 -11.90 5.71
CA ARG A 334 6.88 -10.75 5.38
C ARG A 334 5.61 -11.19 4.63
N PHE A 335 5.73 -11.99 3.57
CA PHE A 335 4.55 -12.50 2.86
C PHE A 335 3.76 -13.52 3.69
N TYR A 336 4.42 -14.35 4.48
CA TYR A 336 3.75 -15.28 5.40
C TYR A 336 2.92 -14.55 6.46
N SER A 337 3.36 -13.38 6.95
CA SER A 337 2.59 -12.57 7.91
C SER A 337 1.28 -11.99 7.36
N LEU A 338 1.11 -11.94 6.03
CA LEU A 338 -0.17 -11.58 5.40
C LEU A 338 -1.19 -12.74 5.41
N TRP A 339 -0.74 -13.97 5.69
CA TRP A 339 -1.57 -15.16 5.83
C TRP A 339 -1.78 -15.51 7.32
N ASP A 340 -0.69 -15.63 8.09
CA ASP A 340 -0.73 -15.74 9.56
C ASP A 340 -0.35 -14.41 10.20
N THR A 341 -1.37 -13.62 10.50
CA THR A 341 -1.24 -12.28 11.11
C THR A 341 -0.65 -12.32 12.53
N ALA A 342 -0.64 -13.48 13.20
CA ALA A 342 -0.03 -13.63 14.51
C ALA A 342 1.48 -13.96 14.44
N TYR A 343 1.97 -14.46 13.30
CA TYR A 343 3.35 -14.93 13.14
C TYR A 343 4.39 -13.84 13.42
N ALA A 344 4.25 -12.67 12.77
CA ALA A 344 5.18 -11.55 12.91
C ALA A 344 5.30 -11.09 14.37
N LYS A 345 4.16 -10.91 15.06
CA LYS A 345 4.12 -10.46 16.46
C LYS A 345 4.78 -11.45 17.43
N LYS A 346 4.78 -12.75 17.13
CA LYS A 346 5.37 -13.79 17.99
C LYS A 346 6.84 -14.08 17.70
N HIS A 347 7.24 -14.08 16.43
CA HIS A 347 8.55 -14.60 16.01
C HIS A 347 9.51 -13.54 15.45
N ILE A 348 9.01 -12.41 14.93
CA ILE A 348 9.85 -11.37 14.30
C ILE A 348 9.35 -9.98 14.73
N PRO A 349 9.69 -9.52 15.96
CA PRO A 349 9.16 -8.28 16.52
C PRO A 349 9.50 -7.03 15.67
N ILE A 350 10.57 -7.07 14.88
CA ILE A 350 10.95 -6.00 13.93
C ILE A 350 9.81 -5.75 12.92
N ILE A 351 9.26 -6.78 12.28
CA ILE A 351 8.16 -6.64 11.30
C ILE A 351 6.91 -6.06 12.00
N ALA A 352 6.60 -6.54 13.21
CA ALA A 352 5.45 -6.05 13.98
C ALA A 352 5.63 -4.64 14.56
N SER A 353 6.86 -4.10 14.62
CA SER A 353 7.15 -2.78 15.18
C SER A 353 6.79 -1.62 14.24
N VAL A 354 6.74 -1.86 12.93
CA VAL A 354 6.39 -0.85 11.93
C VAL A 354 4.88 -0.58 11.99
N SER A 355 4.48 0.69 12.12
CA SER A 355 3.08 1.12 12.14
C SER A 355 2.31 0.71 10.88
N GLU A 356 2.98 0.67 9.73
CA GLU A 356 2.42 0.28 8.44
C GLU A 356 1.98 -1.18 8.34
N HIS A 357 2.54 -2.07 9.18
CA HIS A 357 2.22 -3.49 9.26
C HIS A 357 0.98 -3.79 10.12
N GLN A 358 0.34 -2.77 10.70
CA GLN A 358 -0.89 -2.93 11.49
C GLN A 358 -2.12 -3.13 10.57
N PRO A 359 -3.20 -3.78 11.08
CA PRO A 359 -4.45 -3.93 10.35
C PRO A 359 -5.22 -2.62 10.24
N THR A 360 -6.02 -2.49 9.17
CA THR A 360 -6.72 -1.24 8.82
C THR A 360 -8.07 -1.14 9.51
N ALA A 361 -8.29 -0.07 10.28
CA ALA A 361 -9.58 0.22 10.89
C ALA A 361 -10.56 0.82 9.87
N TRP A 362 -11.87 0.62 10.07
CA TRP A 362 -12.92 1.16 9.18
C TRP A 362 -12.83 2.68 8.93
N PRO A 363 -12.44 3.56 9.89
CA PRO A 363 -12.35 4.99 9.63
C PRO A 363 -11.27 5.34 8.60
N SER A 364 -10.19 4.56 8.51
CA SER A 364 -9.14 4.73 7.50
C SER A 364 -9.69 4.46 6.09
N PHE A 365 -10.45 3.36 5.91
CA PHE A 365 -11.12 3.09 4.62
C PHE A 365 -12.06 4.23 4.19
N PHE A 366 -12.80 4.81 5.14
CA PHE A 366 -13.68 5.95 4.84
C PHE A 366 -12.89 7.24 4.59
N MET A 367 -11.83 7.52 5.35
CA MET A 367 -10.99 8.70 5.17
C MET A 367 -10.28 8.69 3.81
N ASP A 368 -9.78 7.54 3.37
CA ASP A 368 -9.04 7.37 2.11
C ASP A 368 -9.92 7.33 0.84
N LEU A 369 -11.16 6.84 0.94
CA LEU A 369 -12.03 6.53 -0.23
C LEU A 369 -13.39 7.25 -0.20
N GLN A 370 -13.79 7.81 0.94
CA GLN A 370 -15.07 8.50 1.17
C GLN A 370 -16.26 7.68 0.63
N PHE A 371 -17.03 8.22 -0.32
CA PHE A 371 -18.22 7.55 -0.85
C PHE A 371 -17.89 6.36 -1.78
N LEU A 372 -16.66 6.26 -2.28
CA LEU A 372 -16.25 5.18 -3.19
C LEU A 372 -16.31 3.80 -2.51
N ILE A 373 -16.15 3.74 -1.18
CA ILE A 373 -16.30 2.48 -0.43
C ILE A 373 -17.72 1.90 -0.54
N PHE A 374 -18.74 2.74 -0.73
CA PHE A 374 -20.14 2.31 -0.91
C PHE A 374 -20.49 2.04 -2.38
N ALA A 375 -19.87 2.75 -3.32
CA ALA A 375 -20.04 2.51 -4.76
C ALA A 375 -19.26 1.27 -5.25
N PHE A 376 -18.17 0.90 -4.58
CA PHE A 376 -17.30 -0.22 -4.94
C PHE A 376 -18.03 -1.57 -5.04
N PRO A 377 -18.80 -2.04 -4.02
CA PRO A 377 -19.54 -3.29 -4.12
C PRO A 377 -20.58 -3.28 -5.26
N ALA A 378 -21.23 -2.15 -5.51
CA ALA A 378 -22.19 -2.01 -6.61
C ALA A 378 -21.51 -2.19 -7.98
N GLY A 379 -20.30 -1.64 -8.15
CA GLY A 379 -19.49 -1.83 -9.35
C GLY A 379 -19.09 -3.29 -9.58
N VAL A 380 -18.66 -3.98 -8.51
CA VAL A 380 -18.33 -5.42 -8.56
C VAL A 380 -19.57 -6.26 -8.93
N ILE A 381 -20.74 -5.96 -8.35
CA ILE A 381 -22.01 -6.64 -8.68
C ILE A 381 -22.41 -6.42 -10.14
N LEU A 382 -22.19 -5.23 -10.71
CA LEU A 382 -22.43 -4.99 -12.14
C LEU A 382 -21.47 -5.79 -13.03
N CYS A 383 -20.19 -5.89 -12.65
CA CYS A 383 -19.22 -6.75 -13.34
C CYS A 383 -19.64 -8.23 -13.32
N PHE A 384 -20.24 -8.71 -12.22
CA PHE A 384 -20.82 -10.07 -12.13
C PHE A 384 -22.04 -10.29 -13.04
N LYS A 385 -22.83 -9.25 -13.35
CA LYS A 385 -24.03 -9.40 -14.21
C LYS A 385 -23.67 -9.60 -15.69
N GLU A 386 -22.68 -8.86 -16.20
CA GLU A 386 -22.22 -9.02 -17.58
C GLU A 386 -21.21 -10.17 -17.76
N LEU A 387 -20.42 -10.46 -16.71
CA LEU A 387 -19.49 -11.59 -16.62
C LEU A 387 -18.63 -11.83 -17.88
N ARG A 388 -18.03 -10.75 -18.42
CA ARG A 388 -17.02 -10.81 -19.49
C ARG A 388 -15.67 -11.28 -18.93
N ASP A 389 -14.78 -11.75 -19.81
CA ASP A 389 -13.48 -12.29 -19.39
C ASP A 389 -12.60 -11.20 -18.75
N GLU A 390 -12.70 -9.95 -19.20
CA GLU A 390 -12.05 -8.81 -18.57
C GLU A 390 -12.66 -8.43 -17.20
N HIS A 391 -13.97 -8.61 -17.01
CA HIS A 391 -14.65 -8.33 -15.73
C HIS A 391 -14.23 -9.30 -14.63
N LEU A 392 -13.94 -10.56 -14.99
CA LEU A 392 -13.44 -11.56 -14.06
C LEU A 392 -12.12 -11.14 -13.41
N PHE A 393 -11.21 -10.53 -14.17
CA PHE A 393 -9.97 -9.97 -13.63
C PHE A 393 -10.24 -8.87 -12.58
N VAL A 394 -11.17 -7.96 -12.86
CA VAL A 394 -11.56 -6.89 -11.92
C VAL A 394 -12.19 -7.46 -10.64
N ILE A 395 -13.03 -8.48 -10.76
CA ILE A 395 -13.65 -9.18 -9.61
C ILE A 395 -12.57 -9.83 -8.72
N ILE A 396 -11.63 -10.58 -9.31
CA ILE A 396 -10.54 -11.23 -8.57
C ILE A 396 -9.65 -10.19 -7.89
N TYR A 397 -9.26 -9.14 -8.62
CA TYR A 397 -8.46 -8.04 -8.08
C TYR A 397 -9.19 -7.34 -6.92
N ALA A 398 -10.49 -7.05 -7.07
CA ALA A 398 -11.31 -6.42 -6.03
C ALA A 398 -11.35 -7.24 -4.73
N ILE A 399 -11.58 -8.56 -4.82
CA ILE A 399 -11.62 -9.47 -3.66
C ILE A 399 -10.25 -9.55 -2.98
N MET A 400 -9.20 -9.82 -3.76
CA MET A 400 -7.85 -10.05 -3.22
C MET A 400 -7.24 -8.77 -2.63
N ALA A 401 -7.38 -7.62 -3.30
CA ALA A 401 -6.90 -6.36 -2.78
C ALA A 401 -7.66 -5.92 -1.52
N SER A 402 -8.97 -6.19 -1.43
CA SER A 402 -9.78 -5.88 -0.25
C SER A 402 -9.34 -6.71 0.97
N TYR A 403 -9.03 -7.99 0.77
CA TYR A 403 -8.45 -8.83 1.83
C TYR A 403 -7.10 -8.28 2.31
N PHE A 404 -6.16 -8.02 1.39
CA PHE A 404 -4.83 -7.55 1.75
C PHE A 404 -4.82 -6.15 2.40
N ALA A 405 -5.66 -5.23 1.94
CA ALA A 405 -5.82 -3.91 2.57
C ALA A 405 -6.50 -3.99 3.95
N GLY A 406 -7.33 -5.00 4.21
CA GLY A 406 -7.87 -5.27 5.55
C GLY A 406 -6.79 -5.76 6.53
N VAL A 407 -5.86 -6.60 6.05
CA VAL A 407 -4.76 -7.15 6.85
C VAL A 407 -3.65 -6.13 7.13
N MET A 408 -3.34 -5.23 6.19
CA MET A 408 -2.22 -4.29 6.31
C MET A 408 -2.51 -2.91 5.70
N VAL A 409 -2.30 -1.84 6.49
CA VAL A 409 -2.55 -0.44 6.08
C VAL A 409 -1.81 -0.03 4.81
N ARG A 410 -0.51 -0.37 4.65
CA ARG A 410 0.26 0.00 3.42
C ARG A 410 -0.38 -0.54 2.12
N LEU A 411 -1.11 -1.67 2.19
CA LEU A 411 -1.69 -2.31 1.01
C LEU A 411 -2.99 -1.62 0.53
N MET A 412 -3.52 -0.66 1.29
CA MET A 412 -4.58 0.26 0.87
C MET A 412 -4.25 0.99 -0.45
N LEU A 413 -2.97 1.29 -0.67
CA LEU A 413 -2.45 1.86 -1.91
C LEU A 413 -2.76 0.99 -3.13
N THR A 414 -2.74 -0.35 -2.97
CA THR A 414 -3.03 -1.31 -4.04
C THR A 414 -4.53 -1.58 -4.24
N LEU A 415 -5.36 -1.25 -3.25
CA LEU A 415 -6.83 -1.33 -3.33
C LEU A 415 -7.42 -0.09 -4.04
N THR A 416 -6.85 1.09 -3.82
CA THR A 416 -7.37 2.36 -4.35
C THR A 416 -7.67 2.32 -5.86
N PRO A 417 -6.81 1.79 -6.76
CA PRO A 417 -7.09 1.75 -8.19
C PRO A 417 -8.33 0.92 -8.55
N VAL A 418 -8.51 -0.28 -7.99
CA VAL A 418 -9.69 -1.11 -8.30
C VAL A 418 -10.98 -0.52 -7.73
N VAL A 419 -10.90 0.17 -6.59
CA VAL A 419 -12.04 0.93 -6.05
C VAL A 419 -12.45 2.06 -6.99
N CYS A 420 -11.51 2.83 -7.52
CA CYS A 420 -11.80 3.88 -8.51
C CYS A 420 -12.40 3.30 -9.80
N VAL A 421 -11.86 2.20 -10.33
CA VAL A 421 -12.36 1.54 -11.55
C VAL A 421 -13.79 1.01 -11.35
N ALA A 422 -14.04 0.23 -10.30
CA ALA A 422 -15.36 -0.37 -10.07
C ALA A 422 -16.41 0.69 -9.72
N SER A 423 -16.07 1.67 -8.88
CA SER A 423 -16.97 2.81 -8.60
C SER A 423 -17.27 3.61 -9.86
N ALA A 424 -16.31 3.78 -10.76
CA ALA A 424 -16.55 4.48 -12.02
C ALA A 424 -17.47 3.71 -12.96
N VAL A 425 -17.35 2.38 -13.04
CA VAL A 425 -18.30 1.53 -13.77
C VAL A 425 -19.71 1.65 -13.19
N ALA A 426 -19.85 1.66 -11.85
CA ALA A 426 -21.14 1.84 -11.19
C ALA A 426 -21.78 3.20 -11.49
N LEU A 427 -21.02 4.29 -11.27
CA LEU A 427 -21.49 5.66 -11.49
C LEU A 427 -21.78 5.94 -12.95
N SER A 428 -20.95 5.45 -13.88
CA SER A 428 -21.23 5.57 -15.32
C SER A 428 -22.50 4.80 -15.70
N SER A 429 -22.70 3.56 -15.24
CA SER A 429 -23.94 2.81 -15.58
C SER A 429 -25.19 3.45 -14.97
N LEU A 430 -25.08 4.07 -13.80
CA LEU A 430 -26.14 4.90 -13.23
C LEU A 430 -26.42 6.11 -14.12
N LEU A 431 -25.39 6.89 -14.48
CA LEU A 431 -25.52 8.07 -15.33
C LEU A 431 -26.10 7.74 -16.70
N ASP A 432 -25.64 6.68 -17.37
CA ASP A 432 -26.17 6.24 -18.67
C ASP A 432 -27.68 5.94 -18.57
N THR A 433 -28.11 5.23 -17.52
CA THR A 433 -29.53 4.85 -17.31
C THR A 433 -30.45 6.05 -17.13
N TYR A 434 -29.98 7.12 -16.48
CA TYR A 434 -30.81 8.29 -16.16
C TYR A 434 -30.66 9.45 -17.17
N ILE A 435 -29.50 9.56 -17.83
CA ILE A 435 -29.25 10.56 -18.88
C ILE A 435 -29.88 10.13 -20.22
N ASP A 436 -29.80 8.86 -20.62
CA ASP A 436 -30.33 8.41 -21.92
C ASP A 436 -31.83 8.78 -22.06
N PRO A 437 -32.23 9.56 -23.09
CA PRO A 437 -33.61 10.01 -23.25
C PRO A 437 -34.61 8.89 -23.52
N THR A 438 -34.17 7.66 -23.82
CA THR A 438 -35.08 6.55 -24.09
C THR A 438 -35.82 6.10 -22.82
N GLU A 439 -37.11 5.80 -22.98
CA GLU A 439 -37.91 5.11 -21.96
C GLU A 439 -37.95 3.62 -22.29
N PRO A 440 -37.76 2.72 -21.30
CA PRO A 440 -38.00 1.29 -21.53
C PRO A 440 -39.47 1.07 -21.88
N ARG A 441 -39.75 0.20 -22.85
CA ARG A 441 -41.14 -0.19 -23.16
C ARG A 441 -41.75 -0.85 -21.92
N PRO A 442 -43.03 -0.62 -21.61
CA PRO A 442 -43.74 -1.49 -20.68
C PRO A 442 -43.73 -2.91 -21.24
N GLU A 443 -43.30 -3.88 -20.43
CA GLU A 443 -43.44 -5.30 -20.75
C GLU A 443 -44.94 -5.63 -20.72
N VAL A 444 -45.54 -5.76 -21.91
CA VAL A 444 -46.84 -6.41 -22.08
C VAL A 444 -46.58 -7.92 -22.14
N GLU A 445 -47.43 -8.69 -21.48
CA GLU A 445 -47.28 -10.15 -21.33
C GLU A 445 -47.46 -10.91 -22.66
N ASP A 446 -46.41 -10.99 -23.48
CA ASP A 446 -46.31 -11.99 -24.55
C ASP A 446 -46.04 -13.38 -23.93
N ARG A 447 -47.08 -13.93 -23.26
CA ARG A 447 -47.06 -15.28 -22.69
C ARG A 447 -48.29 -16.13 -22.97
N THR A 448 -49.10 -15.74 -23.95
CA THR A 448 -50.05 -16.60 -24.68
C THR A 448 -50.12 -16.12 -26.13
N ASP A 449 -49.39 -16.81 -27.02
CA ASP A 449 -49.68 -17.00 -28.46
C ASP A 449 -48.43 -17.58 -29.18
N ALA A 450 -48.02 -18.77 -28.74
CA ALA A 450 -46.91 -19.53 -29.33
C ALA A 450 -47.20 -21.05 -29.38
N VAL A 451 -48.43 -21.40 -29.74
CA VAL A 451 -48.81 -22.74 -30.22
C VAL A 451 -49.66 -22.54 -31.47
N SER A 452 -49.46 -23.41 -32.47
CA SER A 452 -50.13 -23.40 -33.78
C SER A 452 -50.02 -22.12 -34.61
N GLU A 453 -48.93 -22.01 -35.38
CA GLU A 453 -49.07 -21.99 -36.85
C GLU A 453 -47.77 -22.45 -37.54
N ALA A 454 -47.73 -23.74 -37.89
CA ALA A 454 -46.79 -24.29 -38.85
C ALA A 454 -47.62 -24.94 -39.97
N GLY A 455 -47.56 -24.36 -41.18
CA GLY A 455 -48.13 -24.94 -42.39
C GLY A 455 -49.36 -24.22 -42.95
N SER A 456 -49.11 -23.33 -43.93
CA SER A 456 -50.12 -22.90 -44.90
C SER A 456 -49.58 -23.08 -46.32
N VAL A 457 -49.72 -24.30 -46.84
CA VAL A 457 -49.68 -24.56 -48.29
C VAL A 457 -51.10 -24.40 -48.83
N ALA A 458 -51.25 -23.74 -49.97
CA ALA A 458 -52.54 -23.37 -50.53
C ALA A 458 -53.41 -24.57 -50.93
N THR A 459 -54.75 -24.45 -50.79
CA THR A 459 -55.70 -24.50 -51.94
C THR A 459 -57.15 -24.20 -51.53
N ASN A 460 -57.98 -23.89 -52.54
CA ASN A 460 -59.37 -23.43 -52.44
C ASN A 460 -60.37 -24.49 -51.92
N GLY A 461 -61.50 -24.07 -51.33
CA GLY A 461 -62.67 -24.93 -51.13
C GLY A 461 -63.82 -24.26 -50.39
N SER A 462 -64.98 -24.09 -51.04
CA SER A 462 -66.18 -23.45 -50.49
C SER A 462 -67.21 -24.47 -49.96
N SER A 463 -67.79 -24.25 -48.77
CA SER A 463 -69.23 -24.46 -48.48
C SER A 463 -69.66 -24.17 -47.03
N THR A 464 -70.90 -23.67 -46.90
CA THR A 464 -71.75 -23.46 -45.71
C THR A 464 -72.56 -24.73 -45.33
N PRO A 465 -73.44 -24.80 -44.29
CA PRO A 465 -73.53 -24.10 -42.98
C PRO A 465 -74.05 -24.97 -41.75
N HIS A 466 -74.19 -24.34 -40.57
CA HIS A 466 -75.23 -24.59 -39.49
C HIS A 466 -75.10 -25.83 -38.51
N PRO A 467 -75.88 -25.94 -37.39
CA PRO A 467 -75.74 -25.12 -36.16
C PRO A 467 -76.00 -25.84 -34.77
N ASN A 468 -75.80 -25.10 -33.66
CA ASN A 468 -76.45 -25.19 -32.31
C ASN A 468 -76.47 -26.48 -31.44
N GLY A 469 -76.15 -26.35 -30.12
CA GLY A 469 -76.29 -27.44 -29.13
C GLY A 469 -76.08 -27.12 -27.62
N GLN A 470 -77.04 -26.43 -27.00
CA GLN A 470 -77.47 -26.43 -25.56
C GLN A 470 -76.53 -26.73 -24.34
N SER A 471 -76.45 -25.71 -23.48
CA SER A 471 -76.46 -25.67 -21.99
C SER A 471 -76.48 -26.91 -21.06
N LYS A 472 -75.77 -26.81 -19.91
CA LYS A 472 -76.30 -27.06 -18.54
C LYS A 472 -75.41 -26.51 -17.39
N LYS A 473 -75.90 -26.59 -16.14
CA LYS A 473 -75.54 -25.70 -15.00
C LYS A 473 -75.17 -26.46 -13.70
N ALA A 474 -74.15 -25.95 -13.00
CA ALA A 474 -74.06 -25.71 -11.54
C ALA A 474 -73.84 -26.83 -10.46
N LYS A 475 -72.89 -26.51 -9.54
CA LYS A 475 -72.92 -26.68 -8.04
C LYS A 475 -72.80 -28.12 -7.46
N LYS A 476 -72.33 -28.36 -6.22
CA LYS A 476 -71.86 -27.51 -5.09
C LYS A 476 -70.97 -28.32 -4.11
N ALA A 477 -70.12 -27.62 -3.35
CA ALA A 477 -69.63 -28.02 -2.02
C ALA A 477 -69.36 -26.74 -1.16
N ALA A 478 -69.30 -26.83 0.18
CA ALA A 478 -68.86 -25.74 1.08
C ALA A 478 -68.74 -26.18 2.56
N ALA A 479 -67.56 -26.00 3.19
CA ALA A 479 -67.34 -25.97 4.66
C ALA A 479 -65.89 -25.49 4.94
N ALA A 480 -65.51 -24.76 6.00
CA ALA A 480 -66.27 -23.95 6.98
C ALA A 480 -65.29 -22.91 7.63
N ALA A 481 -65.80 -21.90 8.35
CA ALA A 481 -65.02 -20.79 8.95
C ALA A 481 -64.82 -20.94 10.49
N PRO A 482 -64.03 -20.05 11.14
CA PRO A 482 -64.66 -19.00 11.97
C PRO A 482 -63.95 -17.60 11.92
N GLN A 483 -64.47 -16.62 12.68
CA GLN A 483 -64.31 -15.16 12.44
C GLN A 483 -63.66 -14.32 13.57
N THR A 484 -62.71 -13.44 13.20
CA THR A 484 -62.46 -12.05 13.74
C THR A 484 -62.01 -11.87 15.21
N PRO A 485 -61.32 -10.75 15.57
CA PRO A 485 -61.92 -9.40 15.67
C PRO A 485 -61.20 -8.29 14.84
N LYS A 486 -61.89 -7.16 14.65
CA LYS A 486 -61.39 -5.97 13.93
C LYS A 486 -60.68 -4.99 14.88
N GLY A 487 -59.62 -4.32 14.40
CA GLY A 487 -58.94 -3.23 15.11
C GLY A 487 -59.03 -1.88 14.37
N ALA A 488 -59.01 -0.78 15.12
CA ALA A 488 -59.36 0.59 14.68
C ALA A 488 -58.38 1.28 13.69
N LEU A 489 -57.50 0.53 13.03
CA LEU A 489 -56.59 1.04 11.99
C LEU A 489 -57.19 1.00 10.58
N GLY A 490 -58.27 0.24 10.35
CA GLY A 490 -58.89 0.10 9.02
C GLY A 490 -59.62 1.36 8.53
N ASP A 491 -60.30 2.08 9.42
CA ASP A 491 -61.20 3.18 9.01
C ASP A 491 -60.45 4.47 8.66
N PHE A 492 -59.21 4.67 9.14
CA PHE A 492 -58.35 5.77 8.71
C PHE A 492 -57.80 5.58 7.28
N ILE A 493 -57.68 4.34 6.81
CA ILE A 493 -57.16 4.03 5.46
C ILE A 493 -58.27 4.19 4.40
N ALA A 494 -59.54 4.01 4.78
CA ALA A 494 -60.69 4.15 3.86
C ALA A 494 -61.03 5.61 3.50
N ALA A 495 -60.49 6.60 4.22
CA ALA A 495 -60.91 8.00 4.11
C ALA A 495 -60.12 8.86 3.09
N THR A 496 -59.11 8.31 2.39
CA THR A 496 -58.19 9.09 1.53
C THR A 496 -58.15 8.68 0.05
N THR A 497 -58.99 7.75 -0.40
CA THR A 497 -59.12 7.37 -1.83
C THR A 497 -60.31 8.03 -2.53
N PRO A 498 -60.10 8.98 -3.46
CA PRO A 498 -61.13 9.38 -4.41
C PRO A 498 -61.29 8.32 -5.52
N THR A 499 -62.52 8.07 -5.94
CA THR A 499 -62.86 7.10 -7.00
C THR A 499 -62.47 7.62 -8.40
N PRO A 500 -61.96 6.76 -9.29
CA PRO A 500 -61.50 7.20 -10.61
C PRO A 500 -62.65 7.34 -11.61
N LYS A 501 -62.71 8.48 -12.32
CA LYS A 501 -63.40 8.61 -13.60
C LYS A 501 -62.39 8.93 -14.70
N GLY A 502 -62.31 8.06 -15.70
CA GLY A 502 -61.94 8.41 -17.07
C GLY A 502 -60.54 9.02 -17.32
N THR A 503 -59.48 8.25 -17.08
CA THR A 503 -58.28 8.16 -17.97
C THR A 503 -57.34 7.10 -17.41
N ALA A 504 -56.63 6.37 -18.28
CA ALA A 504 -55.65 5.38 -17.82
C ALA A 504 -54.52 6.08 -17.03
N PRO A 505 -54.16 5.60 -15.82
CA PRO A 505 -53.07 6.22 -15.07
C PRO A 505 -51.75 5.89 -15.78
N ARG A 506 -51.10 6.91 -16.37
CA ARG A 506 -49.66 6.83 -16.64
C ARG A 506 -48.98 6.51 -15.31
N GLN A 507 -48.30 5.38 -15.21
CA GLN A 507 -47.43 5.09 -14.07
C GLN A 507 -46.41 6.23 -13.96
N LYS A 508 -46.52 7.05 -12.90
CA LYS A 508 -45.45 7.96 -12.48
C LYS A 508 -44.32 7.13 -11.86
N GLY A 509 -43.61 6.39 -12.72
CA GLY A 509 -42.38 5.70 -12.35
C GLY A 509 -41.20 6.65 -12.22
N ILE A 510 -40.05 6.10 -11.81
CA ILE A 510 -38.76 6.76 -11.58
C ILE A 510 -38.13 7.34 -12.89
N PHE A 511 -38.87 7.30 -14.00
CA PHE A 511 -38.45 7.75 -15.34
C PHE A 511 -38.92 9.16 -15.72
N GLY A 512 -39.76 9.80 -14.90
CA GLY A 512 -40.14 11.21 -15.11
C GLY A 512 -38.93 12.15 -15.03
N ILE A 513 -38.97 13.27 -15.78
CA ILE A 513 -37.87 14.25 -15.86
C ILE A 513 -37.42 14.70 -14.47
N ASP A 514 -38.37 14.97 -13.56
CA ASP A 514 -38.10 15.37 -12.17
C ASP A 514 -37.25 14.31 -11.42
N ALA A 515 -37.59 13.03 -11.56
CA ALA A 515 -36.88 11.93 -10.89
C ALA A 515 -35.48 11.72 -11.46
N ARG A 516 -35.33 11.78 -12.80
CA ARG A 516 -34.03 11.73 -13.48
C ARG A 516 -33.12 12.88 -13.02
N LEU A 517 -33.66 14.09 -12.96
CA LEU A 517 -32.95 15.30 -12.56
C LEU A 517 -32.52 15.26 -11.08
N VAL A 518 -33.38 14.76 -10.19
CA VAL A 518 -33.02 14.52 -8.77
C VAL A 518 -31.86 13.53 -8.63
N VAL A 519 -31.88 12.41 -9.36
CA VAL A 519 -30.78 11.42 -9.32
C VAL A 519 -29.48 12.02 -9.86
N ILE A 520 -29.53 12.74 -10.99
CA ILE A 520 -28.34 13.38 -11.58
C ILE A 520 -27.77 14.45 -10.63
N ILE A 521 -28.61 15.30 -10.03
CA ILE A 521 -28.17 16.29 -9.03
C ILE A 521 -27.55 15.60 -7.80
N ASN A 522 -28.13 14.50 -7.33
CA ASN A 522 -27.56 13.74 -6.20
C ASN A 522 -26.15 13.20 -6.52
N VAL A 523 -25.97 12.57 -7.69
CA VAL A 523 -24.66 12.06 -8.13
C VAL A 523 -23.64 13.19 -8.27
N LEU A 524 -24.02 14.32 -8.89
CA LEU A 524 -23.14 15.50 -8.99
C LEU A 524 -22.78 16.09 -7.62
N SER A 525 -23.73 16.08 -6.67
CA SER A 525 -23.49 16.55 -5.30
C SER A 525 -22.51 15.63 -4.55
N MET A 526 -22.62 14.31 -4.73
CA MET A 526 -21.67 13.34 -4.18
C MET A 526 -20.27 13.51 -4.76
N LEU A 527 -20.14 13.76 -6.07
CA LEU A 527 -18.87 14.04 -6.73
C LEU A 527 -18.25 15.35 -6.25
N PHE A 528 -19.04 16.41 -6.06
CA PHE A 528 -18.55 17.68 -5.52
C PHE A 528 -18.06 17.52 -4.06
N PHE A 529 -18.84 16.83 -3.23
CA PHE A 529 -18.45 16.54 -1.85
C PHE A 529 -17.19 15.65 -1.76
N PHE A 530 -17.01 14.73 -2.71
CA PHE A 530 -15.78 13.96 -2.85
C PHE A 530 -14.57 14.85 -3.15
N VAL A 531 -14.66 15.77 -4.11
CA VAL A 531 -13.57 16.72 -4.40
C VAL A 531 -13.21 17.55 -3.17
N PHE A 532 -14.22 18.05 -2.44
CA PHE A 532 -14.00 18.80 -1.19
C PHE A 532 -13.29 17.95 -0.13
N HIS A 533 -13.80 16.73 0.15
CA HIS A 533 -13.18 15.79 1.09
C HIS A 533 -11.74 15.45 0.71
N CYS A 534 -11.48 15.11 -0.55
CA CYS A 534 -10.16 14.75 -1.03
C CYS A 534 -9.15 15.89 -0.85
N THR A 535 -9.58 17.12 -1.15
CA THR A 535 -8.75 18.33 -0.97
C THR A 535 -8.49 18.60 0.51
N TRP A 536 -9.52 18.48 1.36
CA TRP A 536 -9.41 18.68 2.81
C TRP A 536 -8.50 17.63 3.48
N VAL A 537 -8.66 16.35 3.16
CA VAL A 537 -7.80 15.27 3.67
C VAL A 537 -6.36 15.49 3.22
N THR A 538 -6.15 15.80 1.94
CA THR A 538 -4.80 16.01 1.40
C THR A 538 -4.11 17.18 2.09
N SER A 539 -4.79 18.32 2.24
CA SER A 539 -4.23 19.55 2.82
C SER A 539 -3.98 19.48 4.33
N ASN A 540 -4.69 18.61 5.07
CA ASN A 540 -4.61 18.59 6.54
C ASN A 540 -3.95 17.32 7.10
N ALA A 541 -4.06 16.17 6.42
CA ALA A 541 -3.53 14.89 6.91
C ALA A 541 -2.26 14.44 6.17
N TYR A 542 -2.19 14.60 4.84
CA TYR A 542 -1.11 14.02 4.04
C TYR A 542 -0.03 15.01 3.57
N SER A 543 -0.26 16.32 3.60
CA SER A 543 0.73 17.33 3.20
C SER A 543 1.56 17.89 4.36
N SER A 544 1.88 17.06 5.36
CA SER A 544 2.71 17.45 6.52
C SER A 544 4.13 16.86 6.40
N PRO A 545 5.20 17.69 6.40
CA PRO A 545 6.57 17.20 6.32
C PRO A 545 7.01 16.53 7.63
N SER A 546 7.72 15.40 7.53
CA SER A 546 8.25 14.68 8.70
C SER A 546 9.56 15.24 9.25
N VAL A 547 10.23 16.12 8.49
CA VAL A 547 11.52 16.73 8.82
C VAL A 547 11.35 17.99 9.66
N VAL A 548 10.27 18.73 9.40
CA VAL A 548 9.98 20.06 9.92
C VAL A 548 8.65 19.98 10.65
N LEU A 549 8.63 20.20 11.96
CA LEU A 549 7.41 20.08 12.76
C LEU A 549 6.70 21.43 12.83
N ALA A 550 5.48 21.51 12.29
CA ALA A 550 4.64 22.69 12.43
C ALA A 550 3.81 22.62 13.73
N SER A 551 3.94 23.65 14.58
CA SER A 551 3.05 23.89 15.72
C SER A 551 2.19 25.12 15.45
N GLN A 552 0.97 25.14 15.98
CA GLN A 552 0.13 26.34 15.97
C GLN A 552 0.19 27.01 17.34
N ASN A 553 0.53 28.29 17.35
CA ASN A 553 0.48 29.13 18.54
C ASN A 553 -0.99 29.50 18.87
N PRO A 554 -1.30 29.94 20.11
CA PRO A 554 -2.66 30.32 20.51
C PRO A 554 -3.27 31.50 19.72
N ASP A 555 -2.44 32.27 19.02
CA ASP A 555 -2.84 33.37 18.13
C ASP A 555 -3.14 32.92 16.68
N GLY A 556 -2.96 31.62 16.39
CA GLY A 556 -3.11 31.05 15.04
C GLY A 556 -1.86 31.18 14.16
N SER A 557 -0.77 31.78 14.64
CA SER A 557 0.50 31.80 13.91
C SER A 557 1.13 30.40 13.88
N GLN A 558 1.76 30.04 12.75
CA GLN A 558 2.51 28.79 12.65
C GLN A 558 3.94 29.01 13.18
N HIS A 559 4.31 28.27 14.21
CA HIS A 559 5.69 28.15 14.67
C HIS A 559 6.32 26.90 14.07
N ILE A 560 7.41 27.08 13.34
CA ILE A 560 8.12 26.00 12.65
C ILE A 560 9.28 25.54 13.52
N ILE A 561 9.34 24.24 13.82
CA ILE A 561 10.39 23.63 14.63
C ILE A 561 11.25 22.74 13.73
N ASP A 562 12.57 22.97 13.74
CA ASP A 562 13.53 22.43 12.77
C ASP A 562 14.78 21.80 13.40
N ASP A 563 14.67 21.40 14.68
CA ASP A 563 15.70 20.72 15.48
C ASP A 563 16.39 19.55 14.75
N PHE A 564 15.68 18.82 13.88
CA PHE A 564 16.26 17.73 13.10
C PHE A 564 17.33 18.23 12.13
N ARG A 565 17.02 19.26 11.31
CA ARG A 565 18.00 19.81 10.37
C ARG A 565 19.12 20.53 11.12
N GLU A 566 18.82 21.23 12.21
CA GLU A 566 19.81 21.83 13.10
C GLU A 566 20.85 20.80 13.58
N ALA A 567 20.39 19.72 14.23
CA ALA A 567 21.25 18.70 14.81
C ALA A 567 22.04 17.89 13.76
N TYR A 568 21.40 17.53 12.64
CA TYR A 568 22.09 16.83 11.55
C TYR A 568 23.12 17.74 10.84
N TYR A 569 22.88 19.05 10.77
CA TYR A 569 23.83 20.01 10.18
C TYR A 569 25.01 20.29 11.12
N TRP A 570 24.78 20.39 12.44
CA TRP A 570 25.84 20.41 13.45
C TRP A 570 26.71 19.16 13.31
N LEU A 571 26.10 17.97 13.26
CA LEU A 571 26.82 16.70 13.12
C LEU A 571 27.67 16.68 11.85
N ARG A 572 27.18 17.28 10.75
CA ARG A 572 27.91 17.41 9.48
C ARG A 572 29.10 18.36 9.51
N MET A 573 29.01 19.46 10.25
CA MET A 573 30.01 20.54 10.23
C MET A 573 31.02 20.46 11.38
N ASN A 574 30.65 19.86 12.50
CA ASN A 574 31.42 19.90 13.75
C ASN A 574 32.11 18.58 14.13
N THR A 575 31.88 17.49 13.40
CA THR A 575 32.51 16.17 13.67
C THR A 575 33.47 15.72 12.55
N PRO A 576 34.44 14.83 12.82
CA PRO A 576 35.23 14.15 11.79
C PRO A 576 34.36 13.42 10.76
N LYS A 577 34.79 13.33 9.49
CA LYS A 577 33.99 12.72 8.40
C LYS A 577 33.80 11.20 8.54
N ASP A 578 34.73 10.57 9.24
CA ASP A 578 34.81 9.15 9.58
C ASP A 578 34.11 8.81 10.91
N ALA A 579 33.62 9.80 11.66
CA ALA A 579 33.01 9.59 12.97
C ALA A 579 31.73 8.73 12.88
N VAL A 580 31.72 7.61 13.60
CA VAL A 580 30.61 6.64 13.54
C VAL A 580 29.48 7.05 14.48
N VAL A 581 28.27 7.12 13.91
CA VAL A 581 27.05 7.54 14.61
C VAL A 581 26.16 6.33 14.88
N MET A 582 25.84 6.10 16.16
CA MET A 582 24.82 5.14 16.58
C MET A 582 23.50 5.87 16.87
N SER A 583 22.44 5.42 16.21
CA SER A 583 21.05 5.83 16.45
C SER A 583 20.16 4.59 16.45
N TRP A 584 18.87 4.76 16.75
CA TRP A 584 17.88 3.76 16.36
C TRP A 584 17.76 3.67 14.82
N TRP A 585 17.27 2.53 14.30
CA TRP A 585 17.33 2.22 12.87
C TRP A 585 16.51 3.18 12.00
N ASP A 586 15.35 3.63 12.51
CA ASP A 586 14.42 4.62 11.91
C ASP A 586 15.12 5.83 11.24
N TYR A 587 16.22 6.29 11.83
CA TYR A 587 16.88 7.56 11.46
C TYR A 587 18.11 7.36 10.56
N GLY A 588 18.55 6.12 10.32
CA GLY A 588 19.82 5.84 9.66
C GLY A 588 19.95 6.44 8.25
N TYR A 589 18.86 6.45 7.47
CA TYR A 589 18.84 7.08 6.16
C TYR A 589 18.86 8.62 6.22
N GLN A 590 18.23 9.24 7.22
CA GLN A 590 18.26 10.69 7.40
C GLN A 590 19.65 11.16 7.84
N ILE A 591 20.31 10.43 8.75
CA ILE A 591 21.70 10.73 9.16
C ILE A 591 22.65 10.59 7.96
N ALA A 592 22.59 9.47 7.22
CA ALA A 592 23.43 9.26 6.04
C ALA A 592 23.10 10.24 4.88
N GLY A 593 21.87 10.77 4.81
CA GLY A 593 21.43 11.70 3.77
C GLY A 593 21.72 13.18 4.07
N MET A 594 21.45 13.64 5.29
CA MET A 594 21.60 15.03 5.73
C MET A 594 22.95 15.30 6.39
N ALA A 595 23.32 14.48 7.38
CA ALA A 595 24.54 14.66 8.17
C ALA A 595 25.81 14.16 7.45
N ASP A 596 25.66 13.24 6.49
CA ASP A 596 26.75 12.68 5.67
C ASP A 596 27.83 12.04 6.58
N ARG A 597 27.39 11.12 7.46
CA ARG A 597 28.24 10.37 8.40
C ARG A 597 27.97 8.87 8.38
N PRO A 598 28.98 8.03 8.71
CA PRO A 598 28.79 6.60 8.89
C PRO A 598 27.74 6.25 9.95
N THR A 599 26.81 5.36 9.62
CA THR A 599 25.79 4.84 10.55
C THR A 599 25.98 3.37 10.86
N LEU A 600 25.73 3.01 12.12
CA LEU A 600 25.85 1.61 12.57
C LEU A 600 24.70 0.71 12.06
N VAL A 601 23.50 1.26 11.90
CA VAL A 601 22.28 0.58 11.40
C VAL A 601 21.51 1.48 10.43
N ASP A 602 20.68 0.90 9.56
CA ASP A 602 19.79 1.64 8.64
C ASP A 602 18.35 1.06 8.56
N ASN A 603 17.47 1.78 7.86
CA ASN A 603 16.06 1.44 7.67
C ASN A 603 15.78 0.17 6.86
N ASN A 604 16.77 -0.44 6.20
CA ASN A 604 16.57 -1.66 5.42
C ASN A 604 16.32 -2.88 6.31
N THR A 605 16.78 -2.86 7.57
CA THR A 605 16.61 -3.93 8.56
C THR A 605 17.10 -5.32 8.14
N TRP A 606 18.05 -5.42 7.20
CA TRP A 606 18.48 -6.71 6.63
C TRP A 606 19.25 -7.61 7.61
N ASN A 607 19.90 -7.05 8.64
CA ASN A 607 20.61 -7.78 9.68
C ASN A 607 19.99 -7.52 11.07
N ASN A 608 19.06 -8.39 11.45
CA ASN A 608 18.33 -8.32 12.73
C ASN A 608 19.27 -8.37 13.96
N THR A 609 20.34 -9.17 13.91
CA THR A 609 21.29 -9.32 15.03
C THR A 609 22.02 -8.02 15.31
N HIS A 610 22.39 -7.27 14.26
CA HIS A 610 23.10 -5.99 14.41
C HIS A 610 22.19 -4.88 14.95
N ILE A 611 20.91 -4.85 14.53
CA ILE A 611 19.89 -3.97 15.15
C ILE A 611 19.65 -4.35 16.61
N ALA A 612 19.58 -5.66 16.91
CA ALA A 612 19.45 -6.12 18.28
C ALA A 612 20.66 -5.69 19.13
N THR A 613 21.89 -5.63 18.60
CA THR A 613 23.07 -5.11 19.31
C THR A 613 22.88 -3.63 19.71
N VAL A 614 22.34 -2.81 18.82
CA VAL A 614 21.97 -1.41 19.11
C VAL A 614 20.91 -1.34 20.20
N GLY A 615 19.84 -2.14 20.08
CA GLY A 615 18.80 -2.23 21.10
C GLY A 615 19.35 -2.67 22.46
N ARG A 616 20.28 -3.63 22.48
CA ARG A 616 20.98 -4.10 23.69
C ARG A 616 21.81 -3.00 24.33
N ALA A 617 22.58 -2.23 23.56
CA ALA A 617 23.35 -1.11 24.08
C ALA A 617 22.44 0.01 24.65
N MET A 618 21.35 0.36 23.96
CA MET A 618 20.39 1.37 24.42
C MET A 618 19.63 0.94 25.69
N ALA A 619 19.29 -0.35 25.82
CA ALA A 619 18.51 -0.88 26.93
C ALA A 619 19.33 -1.31 28.16
N SER A 620 20.65 -1.50 28.01
CA SER A 620 21.56 -1.90 29.09
C SER A 620 21.94 -0.72 30.01
N SER A 621 22.54 -1.04 31.15
CA SER A 621 23.26 -0.04 31.94
C SER A 621 24.49 0.50 31.20
N GLU A 622 24.90 1.71 31.54
CA GLU A 622 26.04 2.40 30.92
C GLU A 622 27.36 1.60 30.97
N GLU A 623 27.61 0.91 32.08
CA GLU A 623 28.77 0.03 32.30
C GLU A 623 28.80 -1.17 31.32
N ASN A 624 27.62 -1.69 30.95
CA ASN A 624 27.47 -2.80 30.01
C ASN A 624 27.38 -2.32 28.55
N ALA A 625 26.86 -1.11 28.32
CA ALA A 625 26.74 -0.52 27.01
C ALA A 625 28.07 0.02 26.46
N TYR A 626 28.92 0.60 27.32
CA TYR A 626 30.20 1.19 26.90
C TYR A 626 31.13 0.20 26.15
N PRO A 627 31.34 -1.05 26.62
CA PRO A 627 32.08 -2.05 25.85
C PRO A 627 31.47 -2.36 24.48
N ILE A 628 30.14 -2.31 24.33
CA ILE A 628 29.45 -2.53 23.05
C ILE A 628 29.71 -1.34 22.11
N LEU A 629 29.61 -0.10 22.61
CA LEU A 629 29.92 1.11 21.85
C LEU A 629 31.37 1.12 21.35
N ARG A 630 32.33 0.84 22.25
CA ARG A 630 33.76 0.78 21.92
C ARG A 630 34.10 -0.36 20.95
N LYS A 631 33.44 -1.52 21.04
CA LYS A 631 33.66 -2.66 20.12
C LYS A 631 33.21 -2.39 18.67
N HIS A 632 32.35 -1.40 18.46
CA HIS A 632 31.85 -1.00 17.14
C HIS A 632 32.35 0.38 16.73
N ASP A 633 33.42 0.87 17.35
CA ASP A 633 34.07 2.17 17.10
C ASP A 633 33.09 3.36 17.10
N VAL A 634 32.04 3.33 17.92
CA VAL A 634 31.05 4.40 18.00
C VAL A 634 31.66 5.63 18.67
N ASP A 635 31.65 6.76 17.97
CA ASP A 635 32.08 8.07 18.48
C ASP A 635 30.92 8.89 19.04
N TYR A 636 29.75 8.85 18.38
CA TYR A 636 28.58 9.62 18.75
C TYR A 636 27.32 8.76 18.84
N VAL A 637 26.48 9.05 19.84
CA VAL A 637 25.17 8.44 20.04
C VAL A 637 24.10 9.52 19.90
N LEU A 638 23.15 9.33 18.99
CA LEU A 638 22.03 10.24 18.75
C LEU A 638 20.75 9.62 19.29
N VAL A 639 20.01 10.39 20.10
CA VAL A 639 18.67 10.05 20.58
C VAL A 639 17.69 11.19 20.36
N ILE A 640 16.42 10.83 20.15
CA ILE A 640 15.33 11.78 20.02
C ILE A 640 14.44 11.76 21.27
N PHE A 641 14.21 12.93 21.84
CA PHE A 641 13.52 13.14 23.11
C PHE A 641 12.40 14.19 22.96
N GLY A 642 11.16 13.74 23.06
CA GLY A 642 9.99 14.61 22.82
C GLY A 642 9.44 15.31 24.06
N GLY A 643 10.01 15.05 25.24
CA GLY A 643 9.39 15.35 26.54
C GLY A 643 9.17 16.83 26.84
N LEU A 644 9.95 17.74 26.26
CA LEU A 644 9.82 19.18 26.47
C LEU A 644 8.60 19.78 25.75
N ILE A 645 8.43 19.45 24.47
CA ILE A 645 7.36 20.03 23.62
C ILE A 645 6.12 19.15 23.51
N GLY A 646 6.22 17.84 23.78
CA GLY A 646 5.13 16.88 23.60
C GLY A 646 5.20 16.07 22.31
N TYR A 647 6.38 15.91 21.70
CA TYR A 647 6.55 15.11 20.47
C TYR A 647 6.44 13.60 20.77
N SER A 648 5.38 12.96 20.30
CA SER A 648 5.07 11.56 20.63
C SER A 648 5.92 10.52 19.90
N GLY A 649 6.64 10.91 18.84
CA GLY A 649 7.44 10.01 17.99
C GLY A 649 8.87 9.72 18.51
N ASP A 650 9.12 9.96 19.79
CA ASP A 650 10.45 9.93 20.40
C ASP A 650 10.91 8.53 20.87
N ASP A 651 12.20 8.40 21.17
CA ASP A 651 12.82 7.09 21.39
C ASP A 651 12.37 6.43 22.71
N ILE A 652 11.92 7.19 23.70
CA ILE A 652 11.38 6.64 24.96
C ILE A 652 10.01 5.95 24.75
N ASN A 653 9.23 6.33 23.73
CA ASN A 653 8.02 5.59 23.34
C ASN A 653 8.36 4.35 22.49
N LYS A 654 9.42 4.43 21.67
CA LYS A 654 9.93 3.30 20.87
C LYS A 654 10.75 2.29 21.69
N PHE A 655 11.24 2.68 22.87
CA PHE A 655 12.19 1.94 23.69
C PHE A 655 11.78 0.48 23.97
N LEU A 656 10.49 0.22 24.19
CA LEU A 656 10.00 -1.14 24.44
C LEU A 656 10.18 -2.08 23.22
N TRP A 657 10.20 -1.54 22.00
CA TRP A 657 10.59 -2.31 20.81
C TRP A 657 12.09 -2.61 20.79
N MET A 658 12.94 -1.67 21.20
CA MET A 658 14.39 -1.90 21.35
C MET A 658 14.67 -3.06 22.32
N VAL A 659 13.96 -3.06 23.46
CA VAL A 659 14.00 -4.13 24.47
C VAL A 659 13.54 -5.46 23.89
N ARG A 660 12.38 -5.53 23.20
CA ARG A 660 11.86 -6.76 22.59
C ARG A 660 12.77 -7.35 21.52
N ILE A 661 13.34 -6.50 20.67
CA ILE A 661 14.25 -6.91 19.59
C ILE A 661 15.57 -7.44 20.19
N ALA A 662 16.10 -6.79 21.23
CA ALA A 662 17.27 -7.26 21.96
C ALA A 662 17.01 -8.58 22.72
N GLN A 663 15.88 -8.71 23.42
CA GLN A 663 15.46 -9.94 24.12
C GLN A 663 15.33 -11.13 23.17
N GLY A 664 14.88 -10.91 21.93
CA GLY A 664 14.79 -11.97 20.92
C GLY A 664 16.14 -12.61 20.54
N VAL A 665 17.27 -11.96 20.87
CA VAL A 665 18.63 -12.45 20.59
C VAL A 665 19.42 -12.74 21.88
N TRP A 666 19.24 -11.95 22.95
CA TRP A 666 19.87 -12.14 24.26
C TRP A 666 18.83 -12.19 25.40
N PRO A 667 18.03 -13.27 25.50
CA PRO A 667 16.96 -13.40 26.50
C PRO A 667 17.46 -13.50 27.95
N ASP A 668 18.72 -13.91 28.14
CA ASP A 668 19.35 -14.04 29.47
C ASP A 668 19.83 -12.69 30.03
N GLU A 669 20.10 -11.71 29.15
CA GLU A 669 20.59 -10.38 29.56
C GLU A 669 19.47 -9.33 29.63
N ILE A 670 18.52 -9.37 28.69
CA ILE A 670 17.46 -8.37 28.55
C ILE A 670 16.10 -9.06 28.55
N GLN A 671 15.24 -8.64 29.47
CA GLN A 671 13.90 -9.18 29.66
C GLN A 671 12.90 -8.03 29.82
N GLU A 672 11.85 -8.01 28.99
CA GLU A 672 10.85 -6.95 28.94
C GLU A 672 10.19 -6.68 30.32
N SER A 673 9.95 -7.74 31.09
CA SER A 673 9.39 -7.68 32.45
C SER A 673 10.15 -6.74 33.39
N ASN A 674 11.46 -6.59 33.20
CA ASN A 674 12.33 -5.86 34.12
C ASN A 674 12.24 -4.33 33.96
N TYR A 675 11.62 -3.85 32.87
CA TYR A 675 11.42 -2.41 32.61
C TYR A 675 10.07 -1.89 33.13
N PHE A 676 9.15 -2.79 33.51
CA PHE A 676 7.88 -2.43 34.14
C PHE A 676 8.00 -2.26 35.66
N THR A 677 7.01 -1.61 36.26
CA THR A 677 6.82 -1.63 37.73
C THR A 677 6.35 -3.02 38.20
N PRO A 678 6.40 -3.34 39.50
CA PRO A 678 5.80 -4.57 40.04
C PRO A 678 4.30 -4.75 39.74
N GLN A 679 3.61 -3.66 39.39
CA GLN A 679 2.21 -3.65 38.95
C GLN A 679 2.03 -3.87 37.44
N GLY A 680 3.11 -3.98 36.67
CA GLY A 680 3.09 -4.12 35.21
C GLY A 680 2.96 -2.80 34.44
N GLU A 681 3.18 -1.64 35.07
CA GLU A 681 3.03 -0.33 34.44
C GLU A 681 4.35 0.14 33.80
N TYR A 682 4.31 0.76 32.61
CA TYR A 682 5.47 1.41 32.00
C TYR A 682 5.51 2.89 32.42
N ARG A 683 6.44 3.25 33.30
CA ARG A 683 6.49 4.56 33.96
C ARG A 683 7.92 5.10 34.03
N ILE A 684 8.06 6.43 34.03
CA ILE A 684 9.33 7.17 33.96
C ILE A 684 9.65 7.97 35.23
N ASP A 685 8.68 8.08 36.16
CA ASP A 685 8.79 8.84 37.41
C ASP A 685 9.59 8.09 38.49
N ASP A 686 9.54 8.58 39.74
CA ASP A 686 10.21 7.93 40.88
C ASP A 686 9.81 6.45 41.05
N ARG A 687 8.61 6.03 40.62
CA ARG A 687 8.13 4.64 40.69
C ARG A 687 8.62 3.76 39.54
N ALA A 688 9.31 4.31 38.53
CA ALA A 688 9.94 3.54 37.46
C ALA A 688 10.90 2.46 37.99
N SER A 689 11.05 1.37 37.25
CA SER A 689 11.91 0.26 37.67
C SER A 689 13.37 0.71 37.82
N PRO A 690 14.17 0.12 38.74
CA PRO A 690 15.58 0.44 38.86
C PRO A 690 16.37 0.17 37.58
N ILE A 691 15.94 -0.79 36.76
CA ILE A 691 16.58 -1.13 35.49
C ILE A 691 16.23 -0.09 34.43
N MET A 692 14.97 0.38 34.36
CA MET A 692 14.57 1.49 33.51
C MET A 692 15.40 2.76 33.81
N LYS A 693 15.47 3.17 35.08
CA LYS A 693 16.20 4.38 35.51
C LYS A 693 17.72 4.31 35.30
N ASN A 694 18.30 3.10 35.27
CA ASN A 694 19.73 2.90 35.01
C ASN A 694 20.06 2.59 33.54
N SER A 695 19.05 2.43 32.66
CA SER A 695 19.25 2.19 31.23
C SER A 695 19.93 3.40 30.55
N LEU A 696 20.77 3.12 29.56
CA LEU A 696 21.47 4.16 28.81
C LEU A 696 20.49 5.14 28.15
N MET A 697 19.43 4.63 27.53
CA MET A 697 18.39 5.44 26.88
C MET A 697 17.70 6.41 27.86
N TYR A 698 17.31 5.95 29.05
CA TYR A 698 16.69 6.82 30.06
C TYR A 698 17.68 7.89 30.54
N LYS A 699 18.93 7.49 30.84
CA LYS A 699 19.96 8.43 31.29
C LYS A 699 20.25 9.52 30.26
N MET A 700 20.38 9.15 28.98
CA MET A 700 20.63 10.11 27.88
C MET A 700 19.45 11.06 27.70
N SER A 701 18.23 10.53 27.54
CA SER A 701 17.04 11.35 27.28
C SER A 701 16.77 12.38 28.39
N TYR A 702 16.86 11.99 29.67
CA TYR A 702 16.57 12.87 30.80
C TYR A 702 17.80 13.57 31.41
N TYR A 703 18.98 13.47 30.79
CA TYR A 703 20.19 14.15 31.29
C TYR A 703 19.95 15.66 31.42
N ARG A 704 20.20 16.21 32.62
CA ARG A 704 20.02 17.64 32.96
C ARG A 704 18.61 18.22 32.73
N PHE A 705 17.60 17.41 32.44
CA PHE A 705 16.24 17.90 32.12
C PHE A 705 15.59 18.71 33.25
N ASN A 706 15.89 18.39 34.52
CA ASN A 706 15.38 19.15 35.67
C ASN A 706 15.98 20.56 35.81
N GLU A 707 17.14 20.84 35.20
CA GLU A 707 17.78 22.16 35.25
C GLU A 707 16.93 23.20 34.51
N LEU A 708 16.24 22.81 33.43
CA LEU A 708 15.27 23.64 32.71
C LEU A 708 14.13 24.15 33.61
N PHE A 709 13.76 23.38 34.63
CA PHE A 709 12.68 23.70 35.57
C PHE A 709 13.22 24.32 36.87
N GLY A 710 14.38 24.97 36.80
CA GLY A 710 15.01 25.65 37.94
C GLY A 710 15.45 24.70 39.07
N GLY A 711 15.72 23.42 38.74
CA GLY A 711 16.00 22.38 39.73
C GLY A 711 14.77 21.78 40.42
N GLY A 712 13.56 22.14 39.97
CA GLY A 712 12.31 21.49 40.35
C GLY A 712 12.14 20.09 39.72
N GLN A 713 10.98 19.47 39.94
CA GLN A 713 10.59 18.28 39.16
C GLN A 713 10.20 18.73 37.76
N GLY A 714 10.95 18.30 36.75
CA GLY A 714 10.54 18.47 35.36
C GLY A 714 9.29 17.65 35.04
N GLN A 715 8.45 18.14 34.15
CA GLN A 715 7.26 17.41 33.68
C GLN A 715 7.49 16.96 32.23
N ASP A 716 7.41 15.66 31.97
CA ASP A 716 7.38 15.14 30.60
C ASP A 716 5.96 15.36 30.02
N ARG A 717 5.87 16.14 28.92
CA ARG A 717 4.60 16.47 28.25
C ARG A 717 4.03 15.32 27.37
N VAL A 718 4.85 14.35 26.99
CA VAL A 718 4.42 13.16 26.22
C VAL A 718 3.78 12.13 27.15
N ARG A 719 4.42 11.81 28.28
CA ARG A 719 3.93 10.81 29.25
C ARG A 719 3.00 11.38 30.31
N GLN A 720 2.96 12.71 30.45
CA GLN A 720 2.24 13.41 31.53
C GLN A 720 2.67 12.91 32.92
N GLN A 721 3.98 12.66 33.08
CA GLN A 721 4.58 12.15 34.33
C GLN A 721 5.68 13.10 34.82
N PRO A 722 5.79 13.32 36.14
CA PRO A 722 6.88 14.09 36.73
C PRO A 722 8.17 13.25 36.71
N VAL A 723 9.27 13.87 36.29
CA VAL A 723 10.60 13.28 36.30
C VAL A 723 11.15 13.26 37.74
N PRO A 724 11.94 12.24 38.14
CA PRO A 724 12.58 12.18 39.46
C PRO A 724 13.35 13.47 39.80
N LYS A 725 13.29 13.93 41.06
CA LYS A 725 13.95 15.17 41.51
C LYS A 725 15.46 15.21 41.23
N VAL A 726 16.13 14.08 41.40
CA VAL A 726 17.55 13.93 41.10
C VAL A 726 17.68 13.37 39.69
N GLY A 727 18.17 14.19 38.76
CA GLY A 727 18.38 13.79 37.38
C GLY A 727 19.48 12.71 37.24
N PRO A 728 19.47 11.95 36.13
CA PRO A 728 20.50 10.95 35.87
C PRO A 728 21.87 11.60 35.63
N THR A 729 22.94 10.89 36.02
CA THR A 729 24.33 11.25 35.69
C THR A 729 24.92 10.30 34.67
N LEU A 730 25.73 10.84 33.77
CA LEU A 730 26.48 10.14 32.74
C LEU A 730 27.97 10.14 33.11
N ASP A 731 28.61 8.99 33.00
CA ASP A 731 30.01 8.78 33.40
C ASP A 731 30.92 8.54 32.18
N TYR A 732 30.48 7.68 31.24
CA TYR A 732 31.22 7.14 30.09
C TYR A 732 30.91 7.88 28.77
N ILE A 733 29.81 8.64 28.75
CA ILE A 733 29.41 9.50 27.63
C ILE A 733 29.23 10.94 28.12
N GLU A 734 29.32 11.90 27.21
CA GLU A 734 29.16 13.33 27.50
C GLU A 734 28.24 14.02 26.49
N GLU A 735 27.51 15.04 26.93
CA GLU A 735 26.61 15.83 26.07
C GLU A 735 27.44 16.70 25.11
N ALA A 736 27.31 16.47 23.80
CA ALA A 736 28.06 17.20 22.78
C ALA A 736 27.19 18.26 22.08
N PHE A 737 25.91 17.96 21.86
CA PHE A 737 24.93 18.89 21.31
C PHE A 737 23.51 18.51 21.75
N THR A 738 22.66 19.51 22.00
CA THR A 738 21.22 19.37 22.21
C THR A 738 20.55 20.51 21.46
N SER A 739 19.55 20.20 20.63
CA SER A 739 18.82 21.17 19.79
C SER A 739 17.98 22.16 20.59
N GLU A 740 17.55 23.27 19.95
CA GLU A 740 16.82 24.36 20.61
C GLU A 740 15.63 23.89 21.46
N ASN A 741 14.77 23.03 20.89
CA ASN A 741 13.56 22.52 21.56
C ASN A 741 13.81 21.14 22.25
N TRP A 742 15.08 20.76 22.42
CA TRP A 742 15.55 19.50 23.01
C TRP A 742 15.08 18.23 22.29
N ILE A 743 14.59 18.33 21.05
CA ILE A 743 14.12 17.16 20.28
C ILE A 743 15.25 16.20 19.97
N VAL A 744 16.43 16.70 19.56
CA VAL A 744 17.56 15.85 19.18
C VAL A 744 18.73 16.11 20.12
N ARG A 745 19.24 15.02 20.70
CA ARG A 745 20.39 15.05 21.63
C ARG A 745 21.49 14.15 21.11
N ILE A 746 22.70 14.69 21.07
CA ILE A 746 23.90 14.02 20.56
C ILE A 746 24.92 13.94 21.69
N PHE A 747 25.29 12.71 22.04
CA PHE A 747 26.27 12.40 23.07
C PHE A 747 27.55 11.88 22.42
N GLN A 748 28.70 12.31 22.94
CA GLN A 748 30.01 11.79 22.53
C GLN A 748 30.44 10.66 23.46
N VAL A 749 30.99 9.59 22.90
CA VAL A 749 31.54 8.46 23.65
C VAL A 749 32.95 8.79 24.10
N LYS A 750 33.20 8.79 25.42
CA LYS A 750 34.54 9.11 25.94
C LYS A 750 35.54 8.03 25.53
N LYS A 751 36.74 8.47 25.18
CA LYS A 751 37.90 7.58 24.99
C LYS A 751 38.27 6.93 26.33
N GLU A 752 38.98 5.82 26.30
CA GLU A 752 39.48 5.18 27.52
C GLU A 752 40.37 6.14 28.31
N ASP A 753 40.31 6.11 29.64
CA ASP A 753 41.18 6.93 30.50
C ASP A 753 42.65 6.56 30.22
N PRO A 754 43.54 7.52 29.87
CA PRO A 754 44.97 7.24 29.67
C PRO A 754 45.66 6.53 30.83
N LEU A 755 45.09 6.57 32.04
CA LEU A 755 45.59 5.87 33.23
C LEU A 755 44.97 4.47 33.44
N GLY A 756 44.16 3.96 32.49
CA GLY A 756 43.51 2.65 32.56
C GLY A 756 42.51 2.49 33.70
N ARG A 757 41.98 3.61 34.21
CA ARG A 757 40.97 3.61 35.28
C ARG A 757 39.57 3.55 34.68
N ASP A 758 38.64 3.01 35.45
CA ASP A 758 37.22 3.04 35.13
C ASP A 758 36.67 4.47 35.21
N HIS A 759 35.89 4.91 34.21
CA HIS A 759 35.40 6.30 34.08
C HIS A 759 34.59 6.77 35.29
N LYS A 760 33.73 5.91 35.83
CA LYS A 760 32.97 6.17 37.05
C LYS A 760 33.88 6.42 38.26
N SER A 761 35.00 5.71 38.34
CA SER A 761 36.02 5.93 39.38
C SER A 761 36.81 7.23 39.18
N ALA A 762 37.08 7.62 37.93
CA ALA A 762 37.75 8.87 37.58
C ALA A 762 36.85 10.09 37.87
N ASN A 763 35.57 10.04 37.49
CA ASN A 763 34.58 11.08 37.78
C ASN A 763 34.31 11.20 39.28
N ALA A 764 34.21 10.08 40.01
CA ALA A 764 34.08 10.11 41.47
C ALA A 764 35.29 10.77 42.15
N PHE A 765 36.51 10.52 41.66
CA PHE A 765 37.73 11.19 42.12
C PHE A 765 37.69 12.70 41.83
N ALA A 766 37.30 13.10 40.61
CA ALA A 766 37.15 14.51 40.23
C ALA A 766 36.09 15.25 41.07
N GLN A 767 35.00 14.56 41.46
CA GLN A 767 33.97 15.06 42.39
C GLN A 767 34.42 15.06 43.86
N GLY A 768 35.69 14.81 44.17
CA GLY A 768 36.23 14.81 45.53
C GLY A 768 35.78 13.64 46.42
N LYS A 769 35.11 12.62 45.87
CA LYS A 769 34.65 11.46 46.63
C LYS A 769 35.85 10.54 46.95
N LYS A 770 36.27 10.53 48.23
CA LYS A 770 37.34 9.64 48.69
C LYS A 770 36.98 8.17 48.41
N ARG A 771 37.88 7.45 47.74
CA ARG A 771 37.77 6.00 47.52
C ARG A 771 37.63 5.30 48.87
N LYS A 772 36.51 4.60 49.11
CA LYS A 772 36.36 3.75 50.31
C LYS A 772 37.50 2.72 50.32
N HIS A 773 38.13 2.53 51.48
CA HIS A 773 39.22 1.56 51.65
C HIS A 773 38.69 0.13 51.46
N SER A 774 38.74 -0.39 50.24
CA SER A 774 38.50 -1.81 49.96
C SER A 774 39.70 -2.61 50.47
N LYS A 775 39.45 -3.67 51.25
CA LYS A 775 40.48 -4.69 51.50
C LYS A 775 40.99 -5.21 50.14
N PRO A 776 42.31 -5.42 49.97
CA PRO A 776 42.82 -5.95 48.71
C PRO A 776 42.20 -7.32 48.44
N ALA A 777 41.71 -7.54 47.22
CA ALA A 777 41.25 -8.86 46.81
C ALA A 777 42.41 -9.86 46.95
N PRO A 778 42.19 -11.04 47.57
CA PRO A 778 43.25 -12.03 47.69
C PRO A 778 43.69 -12.44 46.28
N ARG A 779 44.99 -12.30 45.99
CA ARG A 779 45.59 -12.81 44.75
C ARG A 779 45.25 -14.31 44.66
N ARG A 780 44.31 -14.68 43.78
CA ARG A 780 44.22 -16.07 43.31
C ARG A 780 45.57 -16.37 42.67
N ARG A 781 46.32 -17.29 43.29
CA ARG A 781 47.48 -17.90 42.64
C ARG A 781 46.99 -18.49 41.32
N ALA A 782 47.70 -18.25 40.24
CA ALA A 782 47.54 -19.06 39.04
C ALA A 782 47.83 -20.51 39.43
N LEU A 783 46.84 -21.39 39.32
CA LEU A 783 47.08 -22.81 39.31
C LEU A 783 47.68 -23.15 37.95
N VAL A 784 48.94 -23.54 37.96
CA VAL A 784 49.60 -24.16 36.82
C VAL A 784 49.19 -25.63 36.81
N ALA A 785 48.29 -25.99 35.89
CA ALA A 785 48.04 -27.33 35.38
C ALA A 785 47.21 -27.19 34.09
#